data_AF-A0A1M3LWZ8-F1
#
_entry.id   AF-A0A1M3LWZ8-F1
#
_cell.length_a   1.000
_cell.length_b   1.000
_cell.length_c   1.000
_cell.angle_alpha   90.00
_cell.angle_beta   90.00
_cell.angle_gamma   90.00
#
_symmetry.space_group_name_H-M   'P 1'
#
loop_
_entity.id
_entity.type
_entity.pdbx_description
1 polymer ?
#
loop_
_entity_poly.entity_id
_entity_poly.type
_entity_poly.pdbx_seq_one_letter_code
_entity_poly.pdbx_strand_id
1 'polypeptide(L)'
;METGPGGERHSDDELATALEEEVARITMAIPVVAVEPSPVPPAEPVPEPSRPGPALPESSPSEPAPEDEEWVGPPTQAISFEDLPVRRRMEGPQPTFSAWVGAAAPQPPAPQTPASPPVVPEPPAPEPPAPEPPAPEPPAPGRVPVAPAPTRAEPLSYVVPELAPRDSQPVPLITEEPPTAPRDAPAEPAPPIVPVIAMAPVLLPLPGTGPVITHHLGPIDAPSDHIDTDLHDDADDVRGTAPTPRSSPRVAVDETVLLGAEPVAAPLFEPEEADLEPTPIDRRVGRAARMFWLWFAGTSSLISLGVGATLFTLGLSLRQLLVATLVGVALSFLPLGLGTLAGKWSGQPTMVVSRATFGVRGNVIPTVLALITKLFWGSVLLWLAGSAAGSLAVSGGWAQGRATPTAVALLVAILVAGVIAFYGYALVARVQLVLTVASALLIAVLVAATWRHVDLARALAVPDALWTHVVTGAVLVFSYLGLAWAMSSAEVARYQRPGSSGGAAMLWATFGAAVPPFVLVSYGGLLAASHPGLAEQLASDPVAGFVRLGLPGWYPVPLLLAVGLSLISALVLTMYSAGFTLDALGVRIGRRWSTVAAGGPIALAGIVLALTVTDLDSVVRGVPTALSVPVAAWTGLFGAETMLRVRRFHQPSLLVSGGVYPDWRWLNLGMLVAASVIGLGLVSSDLPWLAWEGYLFRLLGIDPQAGIGASNIGVIVALALGLLTPLVAGSRAVRRQEQGAA
;
A
#
# COMPACT_ATOMS: atom_id res chain seq x y z
N MET A 1 15.03 -49.51 -71.36
CA MET A 1 15.91 -49.91 -70.25
C MET A 1 15.62 -48.95 -69.10
N GLU A 2 14.56 -49.16 -68.32
CA GLU A 2 14.35 -50.20 -67.27
C GLU A 2 14.89 -49.69 -65.92
N THR A 3 14.05 -49.22 -64.98
CA THR A 3 13.34 -49.98 -63.90
C THR A 3 14.30 -50.72 -62.95
N GLY A 4 14.34 -50.58 -61.62
CA GLY A 4 13.59 -49.85 -60.56
C GLY A 4 14.25 -50.26 -59.19
N PRO A 5 13.60 -50.26 -58.00
CA PRO A 5 12.36 -49.62 -57.52
C PRO A 5 12.53 -48.89 -56.14
N GLY A 6 11.42 -48.43 -55.54
CA GLY A 6 11.25 -48.44 -54.07
C GLY A 6 11.64 -47.17 -53.27
N GLY A 7 10.86 -46.09 -53.40
CA GLY A 7 10.88 -44.97 -52.44
C GLY A 7 9.47 -44.74 -51.89
N GLU A 8 9.16 -45.33 -50.73
CA GLU A 8 7.87 -45.17 -50.07
C GLU A 8 7.72 -43.74 -49.53
N ARG A 9 6.79 -42.98 -50.09
CA ARG A 9 6.23 -41.80 -49.43
C ARG A 9 5.10 -42.30 -48.55
N HIS A 10 5.34 -42.36 -47.25
CA HIS A 10 4.26 -42.61 -46.28
C HIS A 10 3.20 -41.51 -46.43
N SER A 11 1.92 -41.87 -46.32
CA SER A 11 0.86 -40.86 -46.34
C SER A 11 0.84 -40.08 -45.01
N ASP A 12 0.25 -38.88 -45.03
CA ASP A 12 0.07 -38.11 -43.79
C ASP A 12 -0.80 -38.87 -42.76
N ASP A 13 -1.68 -39.78 -43.22
CA ASP A 13 -2.48 -40.66 -42.37
C ASP A 13 -1.64 -41.76 -41.70
N GLU A 14 -0.63 -42.33 -42.39
CA GLU A 14 0.31 -43.30 -41.78
C GLU A 14 1.18 -42.62 -40.71
N LEU A 15 1.62 -41.38 -40.97
CA LEU A 15 2.35 -40.57 -39.99
C LEU A 15 1.46 -40.18 -38.78
N ALA A 16 0.20 -39.83 -39.01
CA ALA A 16 -0.77 -39.58 -37.94
C ALA A 16 -1.01 -40.84 -37.09
N THR A 17 -1.20 -42.00 -37.73
CA THR A 17 -1.43 -43.27 -37.04
C THR A 17 -0.21 -43.70 -36.23
N ALA A 18 1.00 -43.55 -36.78
CA ALA A 18 2.24 -43.81 -36.04
C ALA A 18 2.43 -42.85 -34.85
N LEU A 19 2.00 -41.58 -34.98
CA LEU A 19 2.03 -40.62 -33.88
C LEU A 19 1.03 -40.99 -32.78
N GLU A 20 -0.19 -41.42 -33.14
CA GLU A 20 -1.20 -41.90 -32.18
C GLU A 20 -0.74 -43.17 -31.45
N GLU A 21 -0.12 -44.13 -32.13
CA GLU A 21 0.47 -45.31 -31.49
C GLU A 21 1.62 -44.95 -30.54
N GLU A 22 2.50 -44.01 -30.91
CA GLU A 22 3.60 -43.59 -30.03
C GLU A 22 3.09 -42.81 -28.82
N VAL A 23 2.06 -41.96 -28.99
CA VAL A 23 1.36 -41.27 -27.88
C VAL A 23 0.67 -42.27 -26.97
N ALA A 24 -0.01 -43.29 -27.51
CA ALA A 24 -0.61 -44.36 -26.71
C ALA A 24 0.45 -45.16 -25.93
N ARG A 25 1.59 -45.47 -26.56
CA ARG A 25 2.72 -46.17 -25.94
C ARG A 25 3.35 -45.37 -24.80
N ILE A 26 3.53 -44.06 -24.98
CA ILE A 26 4.01 -43.13 -23.95
C ILE A 26 2.98 -43.02 -22.80
N THR A 27 1.68 -42.98 -23.13
CA THR A 27 0.61 -42.88 -22.12
C THR A 27 0.51 -44.14 -21.27
N MET A 28 0.70 -45.34 -21.85
CA MET A 28 0.75 -46.60 -21.10
C MET A 28 2.03 -46.79 -20.26
N ALA A 29 3.08 -46.01 -20.51
CA ALA A 29 4.33 -46.06 -19.73
C ALA A 29 4.27 -45.25 -18.42
N ILE A 30 3.19 -44.49 -18.19
CA ILE A 30 2.95 -43.76 -16.94
C ILE A 30 2.29 -44.71 -15.93
N PRO A 31 2.91 -45.01 -14.77
CA PRO A 31 2.32 -45.88 -13.78
C PRO A 31 1.11 -45.20 -13.13
N VAL A 32 -0.09 -45.66 -13.47
CA VAL A 32 -1.34 -45.30 -12.79
C VAL A 32 -1.28 -45.82 -11.35
N VAL A 33 -1.24 -44.90 -10.39
CA VAL A 33 -1.44 -45.24 -8.97
C VAL A 33 -2.93 -45.60 -8.81
N ALA A 34 -3.22 -46.90 -8.73
CA ALA A 34 -4.55 -47.37 -8.41
C ALA A 34 -4.87 -47.00 -6.95
N VAL A 35 -5.95 -46.24 -6.75
CA VAL A 35 -6.50 -45.98 -5.42
C VAL A 35 -7.31 -47.21 -5.00
N GLU A 36 -6.78 -48.01 -4.07
CA GLU A 36 -7.59 -49.02 -3.40
C GLU A 36 -8.66 -48.35 -2.52
N PRO A 37 -9.93 -48.81 -2.56
CA PRO A 37 -10.93 -48.34 -1.61
C PRO A 37 -10.62 -48.88 -0.21
N SER A 38 -10.44 -47.98 0.76
CA SER A 38 -10.19 -48.36 2.16
C SER A 38 -11.27 -49.32 2.69
N PRO A 39 -10.90 -50.37 3.45
CA PRO A 39 -11.87 -51.29 4.03
C PRO A 39 -12.75 -50.57 5.05
N VAL A 40 -14.07 -50.80 4.94
CA VAL A 40 -15.08 -50.28 5.86
C VAL A 40 -14.82 -50.82 7.27
N PRO A 41 -14.69 -49.96 8.31
CA PRO A 41 -14.57 -50.44 9.68
C PRO A 41 -15.90 -51.10 10.11
N PRO A 42 -15.87 -52.24 10.82
CA PRO A 42 -17.09 -52.90 11.29
C PRO A 42 -17.84 -52.00 12.29
N ALA A 43 -19.18 -52.01 12.19
CA ALA A 43 -20.04 -51.13 12.98
C ALA A 43 -19.91 -51.34 14.49
N GLU A 44 -19.88 -50.23 15.24
CA GLU A 44 -19.97 -50.25 16.70
C GLU A 44 -21.34 -50.79 17.15
N PRO A 45 -21.39 -51.74 18.10
CA PRO A 45 -22.66 -52.22 18.65
C PRO A 45 -23.27 -51.22 19.63
N VAL A 46 -24.58 -50.97 19.47
CA VAL A 46 -25.40 -50.10 20.32
C VAL A 46 -25.42 -50.59 21.79
N PRO A 47 -25.29 -49.70 22.80
CA PRO A 47 -25.26 -50.10 24.21
C PRO A 47 -26.63 -50.01 24.90
N GLU A 48 -27.04 -51.07 25.62
CA GLU A 48 -28.02 -51.07 26.73
C GLU A 48 -28.13 -52.48 27.36
N PRO A 49 -28.61 -52.66 28.62
CA PRO A 49 -28.30 -51.94 29.85
C PRO A 49 -27.71 -52.87 30.97
N SER A 50 -27.41 -52.28 32.13
CA SER A 50 -26.60 -52.82 33.25
C SER A 50 -27.20 -53.93 34.14
N ARG A 51 -26.31 -54.79 34.74
CA ARG A 51 -26.27 -55.38 36.14
C ARG A 51 -25.41 -56.69 36.20
N PRO A 52 -24.95 -57.22 37.37
CA PRO A 52 -24.02 -56.58 38.33
C PRO A 52 -22.94 -57.53 38.97
N GLY A 53 -21.63 -57.21 38.89
CA GLY A 53 -20.54 -57.74 39.75
C GLY A 53 -20.14 -59.24 39.61
N PRO A 54 -19.14 -59.77 40.37
CA PRO A 54 -18.34 -59.13 41.44
C PRO A 54 -16.79 -59.33 41.38
N ALA A 55 -16.09 -58.55 42.23
CA ALA A 55 -14.80 -58.82 42.94
C ALA A 55 -13.45 -59.08 42.22
N LEU A 56 -12.41 -58.42 42.75
CA LEU A 56 -10.96 -58.61 42.52
C LEU A 56 -10.41 -59.84 43.29
N PRO A 57 -9.16 -60.29 43.04
CA PRO A 57 -8.06 -59.84 43.91
C PRO A 57 -6.70 -59.57 43.22
N GLU A 58 -5.74 -59.08 44.02
CA GLU A 58 -4.40 -58.59 43.67
C GLU A 58 -3.33 -59.70 43.52
N SER A 59 -2.23 -59.43 42.79
CA SER A 59 -0.83 -59.55 43.30
C SER A 59 0.24 -59.47 42.18
N SER A 60 1.33 -58.73 42.46
CA SER A 60 2.57 -58.62 41.66
C SER A 60 3.63 -59.64 42.17
N PRO A 61 4.96 -59.56 41.87
CA PRO A 61 5.71 -59.02 40.70
C PRO A 61 6.79 -60.01 40.16
N SER A 62 7.53 -59.67 39.09
CA SER A 62 8.88 -60.24 38.82
C SER A 62 9.73 -59.35 37.88
N GLU A 63 11.04 -59.31 38.14
CA GLU A 63 12.04 -58.32 37.67
C GLU A 63 12.97 -58.83 36.50
N PRO A 64 13.96 -58.04 35.99
CA PRO A 64 14.50 -58.12 34.62
C PRO A 64 16.01 -58.48 34.50
N ALA A 65 16.58 -58.42 33.28
CA ALA A 65 17.99 -58.10 32.88
C ALA A 65 18.25 -58.50 31.40
N PRO A 66 19.39 -58.14 30.73
CA PRO A 66 20.37 -57.03 30.88
C PRO A 66 20.37 -56.11 29.61
N GLU A 67 20.95 -54.88 29.54
CA GLU A 67 22.39 -54.45 29.55
C GLU A 67 23.24 -55.12 28.41
N ASP A 68 24.04 -54.46 27.57
CA ASP A 68 24.80 -53.18 27.62
C ASP A 68 24.95 -52.48 26.23
N GLU A 69 25.18 -51.15 26.20
CA GLU A 69 26.42 -50.54 25.64
C GLU A 69 26.48 -49.00 25.86
N GLU A 70 27.68 -48.46 26.06
CA GLU A 70 27.96 -47.21 26.77
C GLU A 70 28.66 -46.15 25.89
N TRP A 71 28.26 -44.87 25.96
CA TRP A 71 29.03 -43.74 25.42
C TRP A 71 28.99 -42.52 26.35
N VAL A 72 30.18 -42.04 26.74
CA VAL A 72 30.39 -41.01 27.77
C VAL A 72 30.95 -39.71 27.17
N GLY A 73 30.42 -38.57 27.60
CA GLY A 73 30.96 -37.22 27.34
C GLY A 73 31.01 -36.37 28.61
N PRO A 74 32.03 -35.50 28.81
CA PRO A 74 32.33 -34.87 30.11
C PRO A 74 31.49 -33.60 30.40
N PRO A 75 31.52 -33.07 31.65
CA PRO A 75 30.28 -32.59 32.29
C PRO A 75 30.07 -31.06 32.30
N THR A 76 28.81 -30.69 32.55
CA THR A 76 28.38 -29.37 33.00
C THR A 76 28.98 -28.97 34.35
N GLN A 77 29.46 -27.74 34.45
CA GLN A 77 29.64 -27.06 35.74
C GLN A 77 28.88 -25.74 35.76
N ALA A 78 28.13 -25.51 36.83
CA ALA A 78 27.40 -24.27 37.05
C ALA A 78 28.36 -23.16 37.49
N ILE A 79 28.20 -21.97 36.91
CA ILE A 79 28.89 -20.76 37.38
C ILE A 79 27.92 -20.01 38.30
N SER A 80 28.31 -19.86 39.57
CA SER A 80 27.59 -19.03 40.55
C SER A 80 27.66 -17.56 40.14
N PHE A 81 26.57 -16.82 40.37
CA PHE A 81 26.47 -15.38 40.06
C PHE A 81 27.12 -14.46 41.11
N GLU A 82 27.85 -14.99 42.10
CA GLU A 82 28.39 -14.21 43.22
C GLU A 82 29.79 -13.59 42.98
N ASP A 83 30.54 -14.03 41.97
CA ASP A 83 31.96 -13.65 41.76
C ASP A 83 32.24 -12.83 40.48
N LEU A 84 31.60 -11.65 40.31
CA LEU A 84 32.09 -10.64 39.36
C LEU A 84 32.08 -9.20 39.92
N PRO A 85 33.06 -8.35 39.54
CA PRO A 85 33.62 -7.35 40.47
C PRO A 85 32.86 -6.03 40.59
N VAL A 86 32.93 -5.47 41.81
CA VAL A 86 32.40 -4.18 42.25
C VAL A 86 32.87 -3.02 41.36
N ARG A 87 31.93 -2.28 40.77
CA ARG A 87 32.21 -0.97 40.15
C ARG A 87 32.29 0.13 41.22
N ARG A 88 33.35 0.94 41.17
CA ARG A 88 33.48 2.18 41.96
C ARG A 88 32.31 3.13 41.68
N ARG A 89 31.77 3.75 42.75
CA ARG A 89 31.04 5.03 42.63
C ARG A 89 32.05 6.18 42.51
N MET A 90 31.70 7.18 41.71
CA MET A 90 32.07 8.58 41.92
C MET A 90 30.87 9.45 41.53
N GLU A 91 30.77 10.62 42.15
CA GLU A 91 29.52 11.37 42.34
C GLU A 91 29.34 12.49 41.30
N GLY A 92 28.09 12.89 41.03
CA GLY A 92 27.74 14.01 40.16
C GLY A 92 26.22 14.12 39.95
N PRO A 93 25.61 15.32 39.98
CA PRO A 93 24.19 15.47 40.30
C PRO A 93 23.23 15.22 39.14
N GLN A 94 22.09 14.59 39.42
CA GLN A 94 20.93 14.56 38.53
C GLN A 94 19.90 15.65 38.89
N PRO A 95 19.26 16.30 37.91
CA PRO A 95 18.01 17.03 38.11
C PRO A 95 16.81 16.09 38.06
N THR A 96 15.92 16.29 39.03
CA THR A 96 14.68 15.58 39.37
C THR A 96 13.65 15.37 38.25
N PHE A 97 13.04 14.18 38.21
CA PHE A 97 11.67 13.96 37.71
C PHE A 97 10.72 13.70 38.89
N SER A 98 9.55 14.34 38.90
CA SER A 98 8.47 14.12 39.87
C SER A 98 7.25 13.49 39.21
N ALA A 99 6.58 12.57 39.91
CA ALA A 99 5.53 11.68 39.37
C ALA A 99 4.11 12.00 39.88
N TRP A 100 3.17 11.07 39.60
CA TRP A 100 1.76 10.94 40.05
C TRP A 100 0.72 11.64 39.15
N VAL A 101 -0.32 10.94 38.66
CA VAL A 101 -1.44 10.35 39.42
C VAL A 101 -1.82 8.92 38.96
N GLY A 102 -2.26 8.07 39.89
CA GLY A 102 -2.94 6.79 39.66
C GLY A 102 -4.06 6.56 40.69
N ALA A 103 -5.14 5.87 40.31
CA ALA A 103 -6.40 5.81 41.05
C ALA A 103 -6.48 4.69 42.12
N ALA A 104 -7.44 4.81 43.05
CA ALA A 104 -7.86 3.75 43.97
C ALA A 104 -9.37 3.85 44.29
N ALA A 105 -9.99 2.71 44.65
CA ALA A 105 -11.42 2.57 45.01
C ALA A 105 -11.55 1.86 46.39
N PRO A 106 -12.73 1.37 46.85
CA PRO A 106 -13.50 1.97 47.95
C PRO A 106 -13.54 1.14 49.27
N GLN A 107 -14.15 1.69 50.33
CA GLN A 107 -14.44 0.99 51.61
C GLN A 107 -15.84 1.31 52.21
N PRO A 108 -16.36 0.50 53.17
CA PRO A 108 -17.80 0.38 53.50
C PRO A 108 -18.29 1.14 54.79
N PRO A 109 -19.61 1.11 55.14
CA PRO A 109 -20.26 2.14 55.99
C PRO A 109 -20.90 1.71 57.33
N ALA A 110 -21.22 2.68 58.21
CA ALA A 110 -22.28 2.70 59.27
C ALA A 110 -22.21 4.02 60.12
N PRO A 111 -23.21 4.41 60.96
CA PRO A 111 -24.68 4.33 60.87
C PRO A 111 -25.39 5.72 61.08
N GLN A 112 -26.73 5.76 61.21
CA GLN A 112 -27.61 6.95 61.04
C GLN A 112 -28.21 7.57 62.34
N THR A 113 -28.72 8.83 62.26
CA THR A 113 -30.06 9.39 62.69
C THR A 113 -30.00 10.82 63.31
N PRO A 114 -31.11 11.63 63.40
CA PRO A 114 -32.17 11.91 62.40
C PRO A 114 -32.69 13.39 62.29
N ALA A 115 -33.44 13.65 61.20
CA ALA A 115 -34.63 14.56 61.04
C ALA A 115 -34.57 16.11 60.96
N SER A 116 -35.11 16.66 59.86
CA SER A 116 -36.12 17.76 59.79
C SER A 116 -36.75 17.89 58.36
N PRO A 117 -37.99 18.40 58.18
CA PRO A 117 -38.79 18.27 56.94
C PRO A 117 -38.65 19.44 55.92
N PRO A 118 -39.19 19.31 54.68
CA PRO A 118 -38.90 20.23 53.56
C PRO A 118 -39.89 21.41 53.43
N VAL A 119 -39.47 22.45 52.68
CA VAL A 119 -40.28 23.63 52.31
C VAL A 119 -40.26 23.84 50.79
N VAL A 120 -41.42 24.18 50.22
CA VAL A 120 -41.64 24.47 48.79
C VAL A 120 -41.95 25.96 48.60
N PRO A 121 -41.42 26.65 47.56
CA PRO A 121 -41.84 28.01 47.20
C PRO A 121 -42.81 28.04 46.00
N GLU A 122 -43.85 28.87 46.11
CA GLU A 122 -44.80 29.25 45.02
C GLU A 122 -44.45 30.63 44.41
N PRO A 123 -45.07 31.04 43.28
CA PRO A 123 -44.65 32.21 42.48
C PRO A 123 -45.31 33.55 42.87
N PRO A 124 -44.71 34.70 42.51
CA PRO A 124 -45.31 36.03 42.69
C PRO A 124 -46.14 36.52 41.49
N ALA A 125 -47.08 37.44 41.77
CA ALA A 125 -47.94 38.15 40.80
C ALA A 125 -47.92 39.68 41.10
N PRO A 126 -48.72 40.57 40.45
CA PRO A 126 -48.18 41.57 39.52
C PRO A 126 -48.33 43.06 39.96
N GLU A 127 -47.70 43.98 39.20
CA GLU A 127 -47.79 45.45 39.36
C GLU A 127 -48.18 46.19 38.04
N PRO A 128 -48.60 47.48 38.09
CA PRO A 128 -49.57 48.07 37.15
C PRO A 128 -49.00 48.95 35.99
N PRO A 129 -49.84 49.43 35.03
CA PRO A 129 -49.38 49.88 33.70
C PRO A 129 -49.42 51.40 33.41
N ALA A 130 -48.56 51.85 32.47
CA ALA A 130 -48.71 53.02 31.57
C ALA A 130 -47.47 53.15 30.65
N PRO A 131 -47.47 53.93 29.55
CA PRO A 131 -48.50 54.16 28.51
C PRO A 131 -47.98 53.88 27.07
N GLU A 132 -48.85 53.89 26.05
CA GLU A 132 -48.47 53.66 24.63
C GLU A 132 -47.85 54.89 23.90
N PRO A 133 -46.82 54.67 23.07
CA PRO A 133 -46.42 55.54 21.95
C PRO A 133 -46.67 54.87 20.55
N PRO A 134 -46.62 55.64 19.43
CA PRO A 134 -47.40 55.33 18.22
C PRO A 134 -46.69 54.49 17.13
N ALA A 135 -47.48 53.92 16.20
CA ALA A 135 -47.02 53.33 14.94
C ALA A 135 -46.80 54.41 13.85
N PRO A 136 -45.65 54.40 13.14
CA PRO A 136 -45.51 53.76 11.81
C PRO A 136 -44.16 52.99 11.66
N GLU A 137 -43.69 52.40 10.56
CA GLU A 137 -44.11 52.18 9.14
C GLU A 137 -43.43 50.85 8.65
N PRO A 138 -43.77 50.23 7.49
CA PRO A 138 -43.18 48.94 7.09
C PRO A 138 -41.82 49.08 6.38
N PRO A 139 -40.80 48.27 6.71
CA PRO A 139 -39.49 48.34 6.08
C PRO A 139 -39.41 47.65 4.71
N ALA A 140 -38.58 48.21 3.83
CA ALA A 140 -38.29 47.70 2.49
C ALA A 140 -37.45 46.39 2.51
N PRO A 141 -37.41 45.61 1.40
CA PRO A 141 -36.81 44.27 1.41
C PRO A 141 -35.27 44.31 1.40
N GLY A 142 -34.64 43.78 2.45
CA GLY A 142 -33.18 43.74 2.55
C GLY A 142 -32.62 42.71 3.55
N ARG A 143 -31.95 41.69 3.01
CA ARG A 143 -30.95 40.79 3.65
C ARG A 143 -31.31 40.13 4.99
N VAL A 144 -31.53 38.81 4.92
CA VAL A 144 -31.50 37.88 6.07
C VAL A 144 -30.11 37.91 6.74
N PRO A 145 -30.01 38.03 8.07
CA PRO A 145 -28.75 37.82 8.79
C PRO A 145 -28.42 36.33 8.85
N VAL A 146 -27.27 35.93 8.30
CA VAL A 146 -26.72 34.58 8.46
C VAL A 146 -25.95 34.52 9.78
N ALA A 147 -26.24 33.51 10.61
CA ALA A 147 -25.51 33.28 11.87
C ALA A 147 -24.01 33.00 11.59
N PRO A 148 -23.08 33.44 12.47
CA PRO A 148 -21.65 33.25 12.22
C PRO A 148 -21.30 31.76 12.21
N ALA A 149 -20.78 31.29 11.07
CA ALA A 149 -20.17 29.97 10.97
C ALA A 149 -18.88 29.94 11.83
N PRO A 150 -18.52 28.79 12.42
CA PRO A 150 -17.26 28.67 13.14
C PRO A 150 -16.09 28.95 12.20
N THR A 151 -15.21 29.88 12.60
CA THR A 151 -14.04 30.32 11.83
C THR A 151 -13.02 29.20 11.69
N ARG A 152 -13.14 28.43 10.60
CA ARG A 152 -12.07 27.55 10.11
C ARG A 152 -10.89 28.44 9.70
N ALA A 153 -9.72 28.22 10.29
CA ALA A 153 -8.50 28.87 9.83
C ALA A 153 -8.24 28.46 8.37
N GLU A 154 -8.00 29.43 7.49
CA GLU A 154 -7.60 29.14 6.11
C GLU A 154 -6.21 28.49 6.11
N PRO A 155 -6.02 27.35 5.41
CA PRO A 155 -4.72 26.69 5.35
C PRO A 155 -3.77 27.47 4.43
N LEU A 156 -3.04 28.43 5.01
CA LEU A 156 -1.95 29.14 4.35
C LEU A 156 -0.77 28.19 4.06
N SER A 157 -0.61 27.78 2.80
CA SER A 157 0.68 27.59 2.12
C SER A 157 0.48 27.03 0.71
N TYR A 158 0.15 27.90 -0.24
CA TYR A 158 0.12 27.56 -1.66
C TYR A 158 1.55 27.50 -2.22
N VAL A 159 1.80 26.60 -3.16
CA VAL A 159 3.00 26.69 -4.01
C VAL A 159 2.71 27.72 -5.09
N VAL A 160 3.34 28.89 -5.02
CA VAL A 160 3.34 29.86 -6.13
C VAL A 160 3.92 29.17 -7.38
N PRO A 161 3.35 29.33 -8.59
CA PRO A 161 3.80 28.63 -9.78
C PRO A 161 5.31 28.74 -10.07
N GLU A 162 5.96 29.88 -9.77
CA GLU A 162 7.42 30.04 -9.87
C GLU A 162 8.24 29.16 -8.90
N LEU A 163 7.69 28.77 -7.74
CA LEU A 163 8.40 28.08 -6.66
C LEU A 163 8.24 26.55 -6.66
N ALA A 164 7.53 25.98 -7.64
CA ALA A 164 7.42 24.53 -7.80
C ALA A 164 8.64 23.95 -8.54
N PRO A 165 9.44 23.04 -7.95
CA PRO A 165 10.53 22.39 -8.68
C PRO A 165 10.01 21.63 -9.92
N ARG A 166 10.41 22.09 -11.10
CA ARG A 166 10.15 21.41 -12.37
C ARG A 166 11.11 20.21 -12.47
N ASP A 167 10.65 19.04 -12.02
CA ASP A 167 11.39 17.75 -12.04
C ASP A 167 11.78 17.26 -13.47
N SER A 168 11.67 18.10 -14.51
CA SER A 168 11.89 17.73 -15.90
C SER A 168 12.14 18.94 -16.84
N GLN A 169 13.38 19.42 -16.93
CA GLN A 169 13.94 20.02 -18.15
C GLN A 169 15.45 19.71 -18.26
N PRO A 170 15.95 19.30 -19.44
CA PRO A 170 17.37 19.46 -19.80
C PRO A 170 17.67 20.94 -20.04
N VAL A 171 18.89 21.39 -19.72
CA VAL A 171 19.31 22.80 -19.83
C VAL A 171 19.26 23.30 -21.28
N PRO A 172 18.42 24.30 -21.62
CA PRO A 172 18.51 25.02 -22.88
C PRO A 172 19.46 26.23 -22.73
N LEU A 173 20.34 26.44 -23.71
CA LEU A 173 21.05 27.71 -23.85
C LEU A 173 20.05 28.81 -24.25
N ILE A 174 20.20 30.00 -23.66
CA ILE A 174 19.25 31.11 -23.78
C ILE A 174 19.42 31.83 -25.11
N THR A 175 18.31 32.04 -25.82
CA THR A 175 18.13 33.13 -26.79
C THR A 175 16.76 33.75 -26.52
N GLU A 176 16.71 35.00 -26.05
CA GLU A 176 15.46 35.74 -25.80
C GLU A 176 15.32 36.93 -26.76
N GLU A 177 14.12 37.08 -27.33
CA GLU A 177 13.68 38.31 -28.01
C GLU A 177 13.25 39.38 -26.98
N PRO A 178 13.35 40.69 -27.30
CA PRO A 178 13.04 41.76 -26.36
C PRO A 178 11.53 42.09 -26.27
N PRO A 179 10.99 42.39 -25.07
CA PRO A 179 9.59 42.78 -24.90
C PRO A 179 9.33 44.27 -25.16
N THR A 180 8.10 44.61 -25.52
CA THR A 180 7.61 45.97 -25.77
C THR A 180 7.12 46.68 -24.49
N ALA A 181 7.25 48.01 -24.46
CA ALA A 181 7.04 48.83 -23.26
C ALA A 181 5.58 49.37 -23.09
N PRO A 182 5.10 49.59 -21.85
CA PRO A 182 3.89 50.36 -21.57
C PRO A 182 4.14 51.87 -21.51
N ARG A 183 3.10 52.68 -21.77
CA ARG A 183 3.13 54.17 -21.71
C ARG A 183 2.48 54.73 -20.45
N ASP A 184 3.15 55.74 -19.89
CA ASP A 184 2.67 56.96 -19.22
C ASP A 184 1.37 56.95 -18.38
N ALA A 185 1.52 57.25 -17.08
CA ALA A 185 0.49 57.87 -16.24
C ALA A 185 1.16 58.91 -15.27
N PRO A 186 0.47 59.99 -14.85
CA PRO A 186 1.14 61.16 -14.24
C PRO A 186 1.38 61.07 -12.73
N ALA A 187 2.22 61.97 -12.21
CA ALA A 187 2.78 61.96 -10.86
C ALA A 187 1.89 62.57 -9.75
N GLU A 188 2.10 62.11 -8.51
CA GLU A 188 1.69 62.76 -7.25
C GLU A 188 2.87 62.85 -6.25
N PRO A 189 2.83 63.76 -5.26
CA PRO A 189 4.03 64.24 -4.56
C PRO A 189 4.47 63.43 -3.32
N ALA A 190 5.75 63.54 -2.98
CA ALA A 190 6.38 62.82 -1.87
C ALA A 190 6.12 63.45 -0.46
N PRO A 191 5.98 62.64 0.60
CA PRO A 191 5.96 63.09 1.99
C PRO A 191 7.38 63.37 2.56
N PRO A 192 7.51 64.09 3.69
CA PRO A 192 8.77 64.72 4.10
C PRO A 192 9.77 63.81 4.83
N ILE A 193 11.06 64.18 4.74
CA ILE A 193 12.20 63.51 5.36
C ILE A 193 12.33 63.92 6.84
N VAL A 194 12.57 62.94 7.72
CA VAL A 194 13.03 63.15 9.10
C VAL A 194 14.40 62.49 9.27
N PRO A 195 15.46 63.20 9.72
CA PRO A 195 16.79 62.62 9.87
C PRO A 195 16.92 61.82 11.18
N VAL A 196 17.37 60.56 11.06
CA VAL A 196 17.72 59.72 12.22
C VAL A 196 19.16 60.01 12.66
N ILE A 197 19.34 60.29 13.95
CA ILE A 197 20.66 60.44 14.57
C ILE A 197 21.17 59.05 14.99
N ALA A 198 22.39 58.72 14.58
CA ALA A 198 23.03 57.45 14.91
C ALA A 198 23.58 57.42 16.35
N MET A 199 23.44 56.28 17.03
CA MET A 199 24.28 55.92 18.18
C MET A 199 24.61 54.42 18.14
N ALA A 200 25.89 54.11 18.35
CA ALA A 200 26.40 52.76 18.56
C ALA A 200 27.22 52.71 19.86
N PRO A 201 27.21 51.56 20.57
CA PRO A 201 28.43 51.03 21.18
C PRO A 201 28.59 49.51 20.84
N VAL A 202 29.73 48.98 20.37
CA VAL A 202 31.12 48.93 20.88
C VAL A 202 31.34 47.90 22.01
N LEU A 203 32.14 46.84 21.72
CA LEU A 203 33.08 46.04 22.57
C LEU A 203 33.22 44.58 22.04
N LEU A 204 34.32 43.83 22.16
CA LEU A 204 35.76 43.97 21.79
C LEU A 204 36.31 42.52 21.45
N PRO A 205 37.48 42.33 20.80
CA PRO A 205 37.94 41.03 20.23
C PRO A 205 39.03 40.30 21.05
N LEU A 206 39.56 39.16 20.53
CA LEU A 206 40.94 38.56 20.66
C LEU A 206 40.92 37.05 20.19
N PRO A 207 42.05 36.33 19.90
CA PRO A 207 43.13 36.64 18.92
C PRO A 207 43.74 35.45 18.12
N GLY A 208 44.36 35.72 16.94
CA GLY A 208 45.48 34.94 16.33
C GLY A 208 45.15 33.61 15.62
N THR A 209 45.93 33.08 14.65
CA THR A 209 47.20 33.49 13.98
C THR A 209 47.39 32.77 12.63
N GLY A 210 48.00 33.41 11.60
CA GLY A 210 48.67 32.70 10.47
C GLY A 210 48.27 33.13 9.03
N PRO A 211 49.19 33.29 8.04
CA PRO A 211 48.91 34.12 6.85
C PRO A 211 49.05 33.47 5.44
N VAL A 212 48.29 34.05 4.50
CA VAL A 212 48.61 34.43 3.10
C VAL A 212 49.70 33.67 2.31
N ILE A 213 49.33 33.18 1.10
CA ILE A 213 50.18 33.27 -0.11
C ILE A 213 49.34 33.77 -1.30
N THR A 214 49.82 34.82 -1.95
CA THR A 214 49.34 35.33 -3.26
C THR A 214 50.47 35.22 -4.28
N HIS A 215 50.19 34.75 -5.50
CA HIS A 215 51.15 34.80 -6.59
C HIS A 215 50.78 35.86 -7.63
N HIS A 216 51.68 36.83 -7.78
CA HIS A 216 51.66 37.90 -8.77
C HIS A 216 52.26 37.37 -10.08
N LEU A 217 51.62 37.65 -11.21
CA LEU A 217 52.28 37.58 -12.53
C LEU A 217 52.67 39.00 -12.96
N GLY A 218 53.88 39.13 -13.52
CA GLY A 218 54.39 40.36 -14.11
C GLY A 218 54.32 40.34 -15.64
N PRO A 219 54.44 41.49 -16.31
CA PRO A 219 54.47 41.61 -17.78
C PRO A 219 55.90 41.53 -18.33
N ILE A 220 56.07 41.32 -19.65
CA ILE A 220 56.99 42.05 -20.59
C ILE A 220 57.16 41.33 -21.96
N ASP A 221 56.93 42.11 -23.02
CA ASP A 221 57.53 42.20 -24.38
C ASP A 221 57.61 41.06 -25.44
N ALA A 222 56.85 41.29 -26.54
CA ALA A 222 57.31 41.50 -27.94
C ALA A 222 57.69 40.26 -28.84
N PRO A 223 57.98 40.41 -30.18
CA PRO A 223 57.05 39.92 -31.22
C PRO A 223 57.74 39.13 -32.39
N SER A 224 57.08 39.03 -33.56
CA SER A 224 57.48 38.35 -34.84
C SER A 224 57.24 36.82 -34.88
N ASP A 225 56.93 36.16 -36.01
CA ASP A 225 56.58 36.59 -37.38
C ASP A 225 55.83 35.45 -38.14
N HIS A 226 55.43 35.70 -39.41
CA HIS A 226 54.86 34.75 -40.42
C HIS A 226 53.34 34.43 -40.29
N ILE A 227 52.41 34.97 -41.11
CA ILE A 227 52.21 35.01 -42.59
C ILE A 227 51.26 33.89 -43.07
N ASP A 228 50.05 34.33 -43.50
CA ASP A 228 49.12 33.82 -44.54
C ASP A 228 48.72 32.32 -44.58
N THR A 229 47.51 31.93 -45.01
CA THR A 229 46.69 32.50 -46.10
C THR A 229 45.15 32.46 -45.90
N ASP A 230 44.48 33.33 -46.66
CA ASP A 230 43.20 33.18 -47.38
C ASP A 230 41.89 32.59 -46.75
N LEU A 231 41.05 33.49 -46.21
CA LEU A 231 39.69 33.70 -46.76
C LEU A 231 39.13 35.09 -46.41
N HIS A 232 38.62 35.81 -47.43
CA HIS A 232 37.97 37.13 -47.33
C HIS A 232 36.55 36.99 -46.71
N ASP A 233 36.20 37.86 -45.74
CA ASP A 233 35.30 39.04 -45.91
C ASP A 233 33.81 38.62 -45.73
N ASP A 234 32.88 39.35 -45.11
CA ASP A 234 32.84 40.75 -44.64
C ASP A 234 31.97 40.82 -43.36
N ALA A 235 32.45 41.44 -42.27
CA ALA A 235 31.66 41.59 -41.02
C ALA A 235 32.10 42.74 -40.07
N ASP A 236 32.68 43.82 -40.58
CA ASP A 236 32.87 45.06 -39.81
C ASP A 236 31.61 45.94 -39.92
N ASP A 237 30.81 46.06 -38.84
CA ASP A 237 30.07 47.29 -38.47
C ASP A 237 29.15 47.14 -37.23
N VAL A 238 29.71 46.96 -36.01
CA VAL A 238 29.06 47.48 -34.78
C VAL A 238 30.11 47.95 -33.76
N ARG A 239 30.32 49.26 -33.66
CA ARG A 239 30.91 49.88 -32.46
C ARG A 239 29.80 50.12 -31.43
N GLY A 240 29.74 49.29 -30.39
CA GLY A 240 28.77 49.42 -29.29
C GLY A 240 29.43 49.19 -27.93
N THR A 241 29.32 50.17 -27.03
CA THR A 241 29.85 50.08 -25.66
C THR A 241 29.14 48.97 -24.88
N ALA A 242 29.90 48.00 -24.36
CA ALA A 242 29.34 46.93 -23.53
C ALA A 242 28.61 47.51 -22.30
N PRO A 243 27.33 47.14 -22.05
CA PRO A 243 26.60 47.62 -20.89
C PRO A 243 27.16 47.02 -19.60
N THR A 244 27.35 47.85 -18.59
CA THR A 244 27.72 47.40 -17.25
C THR A 244 26.64 46.48 -16.66
N PRO A 245 27.02 45.44 -15.90
CA PRO A 245 26.05 44.52 -15.31
C PRO A 245 25.14 45.27 -14.35
N ARG A 246 23.85 45.34 -14.68
CA ARG A 246 22.83 45.86 -13.77
C ARG A 246 22.71 44.88 -12.60
N SER A 247 23.07 45.35 -11.40
CA SER A 247 22.75 44.62 -10.17
C SER A 247 21.25 44.37 -10.11
N SER A 248 20.84 43.12 -9.87
CA SER A 248 19.46 42.82 -9.49
C SER A 248 19.07 43.67 -8.26
N PRO A 249 17.80 44.09 -8.15
CA PRO A 249 17.34 44.79 -6.95
C PRO A 249 17.60 43.87 -5.74
N ARG A 250 18.40 44.35 -4.79
CA ARG A 250 18.53 43.68 -3.50
C ARG A 250 17.15 43.72 -2.83
N VAL A 251 16.62 42.54 -2.53
CA VAL A 251 15.45 42.38 -1.66
C VAL A 251 15.66 43.25 -0.41
N ALA A 252 14.62 44.01 -0.04
CA ALA A 252 14.71 44.88 1.13
C ALA A 252 14.98 44.03 2.38
N VAL A 253 15.90 44.47 3.23
CA VAL A 253 16.35 43.69 4.41
C VAL A 253 15.22 43.47 5.42
N ASP A 254 14.17 44.29 5.38
CA ASP A 254 12.95 44.18 6.20
C ASP A 254 11.81 43.38 5.54
N GLU A 255 11.98 42.86 4.32
CA GLU A 255 11.03 41.86 3.82
C GLU A 255 11.30 40.55 4.56
N THR A 256 10.53 40.29 5.62
CA THR A 256 10.43 38.94 6.21
C THR A 256 9.80 38.01 5.18
N VAL A 257 10.64 37.53 4.27
CA VAL A 257 10.42 36.26 3.59
C VAL A 257 10.17 35.25 4.69
N LEU A 258 8.91 34.83 4.82
CA LEU A 258 8.54 33.67 5.63
C LEU A 258 9.23 32.47 4.97
N LEU A 259 10.48 32.21 5.37
CA LEU A 259 11.17 30.95 5.18
C LEU A 259 10.21 29.89 5.69
N GLY A 260 9.53 29.21 4.76
CA GLY A 260 8.40 28.35 5.07
C GLY A 260 8.80 27.40 6.18
N ALA A 261 8.10 27.48 7.32
CA ALA A 261 8.50 26.83 8.56
C ALA A 261 8.94 25.38 8.29
N GLU A 262 10.09 24.98 8.84
CA GLU A 262 10.65 23.66 8.58
C GLU A 262 9.57 22.60 8.76
N PRO A 263 9.35 21.68 7.79
CA PRO A 263 8.22 20.76 7.86
C PRO A 263 8.19 19.95 9.17
N VAL A 264 7.17 20.21 9.99
CA VAL A 264 6.98 19.63 11.33
C VAL A 264 6.15 18.36 11.25
N ALA A 265 6.64 17.29 11.88
CA ALA A 265 5.88 16.05 11.96
C ALA A 265 4.71 16.23 12.93
N ALA A 266 3.50 15.85 12.52
CA ALA A 266 2.35 15.83 13.42
C ALA A 266 2.61 14.85 14.60
N PRO A 267 2.13 15.16 15.81
CA PRO A 267 2.15 14.24 16.94
C PRO A 267 1.49 12.89 16.63
N LEU A 268 1.96 11.83 17.28
CA LEU A 268 1.52 10.45 16.97
C LEU A 268 0.09 10.13 17.45
N PHE A 269 -0.42 10.86 18.44
CA PHE A 269 -1.73 10.62 19.07
C PHE A 269 -2.66 11.84 18.98
N GLU A 270 -2.42 12.70 17.99
CA GLU A 270 -3.32 13.78 17.59
C GLU A 270 -4.09 13.32 16.35
N PRO A 271 -5.44 13.26 16.37
CA PRO A 271 -6.21 12.80 15.21
C PRO A 271 -5.99 13.68 13.98
N GLU A 272 -5.73 13.05 12.83
CA GLU A 272 -5.57 13.75 11.56
C GLU A 272 -6.81 14.57 11.17
N GLU A 273 -6.60 15.83 10.80
CA GLU A 273 -7.66 16.74 10.35
C GLU A 273 -7.74 16.87 8.82
N ALA A 274 -6.61 16.75 8.12
CA ALA A 274 -6.48 17.12 6.71
C ALA A 274 -7.13 16.07 5.77
N ASP A 275 -8.25 16.44 5.15
CA ASP A 275 -9.15 15.52 4.46
C ASP A 275 -8.85 15.40 2.95
N LEU A 276 -9.71 15.95 2.07
CA LEU A 276 -9.56 15.84 0.61
C LEU A 276 -8.69 16.96 0.01
N GLU A 277 -8.54 18.06 0.75
CA GLU A 277 -7.66 19.17 0.42
C GLU A 277 -6.18 18.75 0.30
N PRO A 278 -5.36 19.52 -0.45
CA PRO A 278 -3.93 19.29 -0.50
C PRO A 278 -3.32 19.37 0.88
N THR A 279 -2.49 18.38 1.23
CA THR A 279 -1.77 18.37 2.50
C THR A 279 -0.97 19.68 2.65
N PRO A 280 -1.11 20.42 3.76
CA PRO A 280 -0.34 21.64 4.04
C PRO A 280 1.17 21.40 3.93
N ILE A 281 1.93 22.39 3.43
CA ILE A 281 3.35 22.20 3.08
C ILE A 281 4.21 21.88 4.32
N ASP A 282 3.91 22.53 5.45
CA ASP A 282 4.50 22.29 6.77
C ASP A 282 4.32 20.84 7.24
N ARG A 283 3.23 20.17 6.88
CA ARG A 283 2.98 18.77 7.27
C ARG A 283 3.62 17.74 6.33
N ARG A 284 4.19 18.16 5.20
CA ARG A 284 4.83 17.26 4.21
C ARG A 284 6.26 16.89 4.59
N VAL A 285 6.41 16.10 5.64
CA VAL A 285 7.74 15.74 6.20
C VAL A 285 8.45 14.55 5.53
N GLY A 286 7.76 13.77 4.70
CA GLY A 286 8.26 12.50 4.14
C GLY A 286 9.41 12.65 3.14
N ARG A 287 10.47 11.85 3.29
CA ARG A 287 11.47 11.62 2.23
C ARG A 287 11.02 10.44 1.36
N ALA A 288 11.36 10.44 0.07
CA ALA A 288 10.95 9.41 -0.90
C ALA A 288 11.17 7.97 -0.40
N ALA A 289 12.32 7.68 0.21
CA ALA A 289 12.64 6.37 0.79
C ALA A 289 11.68 5.90 1.89
N ARG A 290 10.88 6.79 2.51
CA ARG A 290 9.80 6.40 3.46
C ARG A 290 8.73 5.53 2.78
N MET A 291 8.51 5.71 1.47
CA MET A 291 7.55 4.91 0.72
C MET A 291 7.92 3.42 0.69
N PHE A 292 9.22 3.10 0.72
CA PHE A 292 9.69 1.71 0.83
C PHE A 292 9.13 1.03 2.09
N TRP A 293 9.42 1.63 3.25
CA TRP A 293 8.98 1.11 4.56
C TRP A 293 7.45 1.09 4.68
N LEU A 294 6.77 2.15 4.24
CA LEU A 294 5.30 2.19 4.28
C LEU A 294 4.62 1.04 3.52
N TRP A 295 5.21 0.58 2.40
CA TRP A 295 4.61 -0.47 1.57
C TRP A 295 5.13 -1.88 1.84
N PHE A 296 6.40 -2.04 2.26
CA PHE A 296 6.99 -3.36 2.54
C PHE A 296 6.19 -4.14 3.58
N ALA A 297 5.85 -3.51 4.71
CA ALA A 297 5.06 -4.17 5.74
C ALA A 297 3.67 -4.58 5.24
N GLY A 298 3.04 -3.76 4.40
CA GLY A 298 1.68 -3.97 3.88
C GLY A 298 1.57 -5.13 2.89
N THR A 299 2.67 -5.52 2.23
CA THR A 299 2.72 -6.63 1.26
C THR A 299 3.48 -7.86 1.75
N SER A 300 4.00 -7.86 2.99
CA SER A 300 4.72 -8.98 3.62
C SER A 300 3.83 -10.17 4.05
N SER A 301 2.71 -10.39 3.37
CA SER A 301 1.74 -11.43 3.76
C SER A 301 2.24 -12.84 3.44
N LEU A 302 2.15 -13.75 4.42
CA LEU A 302 2.51 -15.16 4.24
C LEU A 302 1.65 -15.89 3.20
N ILE A 303 0.50 -15.35 2.81
CA ILE A 303 -0.33 -15.97 1.76
C ILE A 303 0.38 -15.95 0.41
N SER A 304 1.35 -15.04 0.23
CA SER A 304 2.29 -15.07 -0.89
C SER A 304 2.99 -16.43 -1.02
N LEU A 305 3.30 -17.13 0.09
CA LEU A 305 3.88 -18.48 0.05
C LEU A 305 2.89 -19.48 -0.58
N GLY A 306 1.60 -19.35 -0.27
CA GLY A 306 0.53 -20.15 -0.87
C GLY A 306 0.32 -19.85 -2.34
N VAL A 307 0.38 -18.58 -2.75
CA VAL A 307 0.41 -18.21 -4.19
C VAL A 307 1.60 -18.86 -4.88
N GLY A 308 2.77 -18.89 -4.24
CA GLY A 308 3.96 -19.60 -4.73
C GLY A 308 3.73 -21.10 -4.93
N ALA A 309 3.15 -21.76 -3.93
CA ALA A 309 2.78 -23.17 -4.03
C ALA A 309 1.72 -23.41 -5.12
N THR A 310 0.73 -22.53 -5.26
CA THR A 310 -0.27 -22.57 -6.34
C THR A 310 0.38 -22.47 -7.73
N LEU A 311 1.39 -21.60 -7.90
CA LEU A 311 2.15 -21.51 -9.15
C LEU A 311 2.87 -22.82 -9.49
N PHE A 312 3.39 -23.53 -8.48
CA PHE A 312 3.98 -24.85 -8.68
C PHE A 312 2.91 -25.92 -9.02
N THR A 313 1.75 -25.92 -8.36
CA THR A 313 0.66 -26.85 -8.68
C THR A 313 0.04 -26.63 -10.07
N LEU A 314 0.21 -25.45 -10.68
CA LEU A 314 -0.10 -25.20 -12.09
C LEU A 314 0.90 -25.85 -13.07
N GLY A 315 1.89 -26.59 -12.57
CA GLY A 315 2.91 -27.26 -13.36
C GLY A 315 4.10 -26.37 -13.75
N LEU A 316 4.24 -25.16 -13.19
CA LEU A 316 5.38 -24.30 -13.51
C LEU A 316 6.67 -24.85 -12.92
N SER A 317 7.71 -24.98 -13.76
CA SER A 317 9.08 -25.19 -13.29
C SER A 317 9.54 -24.03 -12.42
N LEU A 318 10.56 -24.23 -11.57
CA LEU A 318 11.08 -23.17 -10.71
C LEU A 318 11.48 -21.90 -11.49
N ARG A 319 12.10 -22.06 -12.68
CA ARG A 319 12.48 -20.91 -13.53
C ARG A 319 11.27 -20.17 -14.08
N GLN A 320 10.24 -20.91 -14.51
CA GLN A 320 8.99 -20.34 -15.02
C GLN A 320 8.19 -19.63 -13.93
N LEU A 321 8.15 -20.22 -12.73
CA LEU A 321 7.53 -19.65 -11.54
C LEU A 321 8.18 -18.32 -11.15
N LEU A 322 9.52 -18.23 -11.16
CA LEU A 322 10.24 -16.99 -10.89
C LEU A 322 9.93 -15.90 -11.92
N VAL A 323 9.83 -16.25 -13.22
CA VAL A 323 9.44 -15.30 -14.28
C VAL A 323 7.98 -14.84 -14.11
N ALA A 324 7.04 -15.76 -13.90
CA ALA A 324 5.63 -15.45 -13.64
C ALA A 324 5.48 -14.53 -12.43
N THR A 325 6.21 -14.82 -11.34
CA THR A 325 6.24 -14.01 -10.12
C THR A 325 6.80 -12.62 -10.40
N LEU A 326 7.94 -12.50 -11.08
CA LEU A 326 8.55 -11.20 -11.41
C LEU A 326 7.61 -10.33 -12.25
N VAL A 327 7.00 -10.90 -13.29
CA VAL A 327 6.08 -10.17 -14.18
C VAL A 327 4.80 -9.78 -13.44
N GLY A 328 4.17 -10.70 -12.70
CA GLY A 328 2.95 -10.41 -11.94
C GLY A 328 3.17 -9.37 -10.84
N VAL A 329 4.28 -9.43 -10.11
CA VAL A 329 4.66 -8.44 -9.08
C VAL A 329 4.99 -7.08 -9.72
N ALA A 330 5.65 -7.04 -10.87
CA ALA A 330 5.90 -5.78 -11.59
C ALA A 330 4.58 -5.12 -12.04
N LEU A 331 3.69 -5.89 -12.67
CA LEU A 331 2.35 -5.44 -13.04
C LEU A 331 1.53 -4.98 -11.82
N SER A 332 1.73 -5.62 -10.67
CA SER A 332 1.05 -5.28 -9.41
C SER A 332 1.43 -3.90 -8.88
N PHE A 333 2.72 -3.59 -8.82
CA PHE A 333 3.21 -2.46 -8.02
C PHE A 333 3.79 -1.29 -8.84
N LEU A 334 3.88 -1.40 -10.17
CA LEU A 334 4.06 -0.22 -11.03
C LEU A 334 2.85 0.75 -10.94
N PRO A 335 1.58 0.29 -10.99
CA PRO A 335 0.40 1.14 -10.71
C PRO A 335 0.45 1.87 -9.37
N LEU A 336 0.85 1.16 -8.31
CA LEU A 336 1.04 1.71 -6.98
C LEU A 336 2.08 2.85 -6.98
N GLY A 337 3.18 2.66 -7.72
CA GLY A 337 4.18 3.69 -7.94
C GLY A 337 3.63 4.91 -8.69
N LEU A 338 2.85 4.70 -9.76
CA LEU A 338 2.24 5.80 -10.51
C LEU A 338 1.24 6.60 -9.66
N GLY A 339 0.39 5.94 -8.89
CA GLY A 339 -0.48 6.63 -7.94
C GLY A 339 0.27 7.31 -6.78
N THR A 340 1.44 6.77 -6.38
CA THR A 340 2.37 7.46 -5.46
C THR A 340 2.91 8.76 -6.07
N LEU A 341 3.33 8.74 -7.35
CA LEU A 341 3.74 9.94 -8.08
C LEU A 341 2.62 10.97 -8.12
N ALA A 342 1.42 10.53 -8.51
CA ALA A 342 0.25 11.38 -8.66
C ALA A 342 -0.19 12.00 -7.32
N GLY A 343 -0.23 11.22 -6.24
CA GLY A 343 -0.53 11.66 -4.88
C GLY A 343 0.50 12.61 -4.28
N LYS A 344 1.76 12.45 -4.66
CA LYS A 344 2.84 13.38 -4.27
C LYS A 344 2.73 14.72 -5.01
N TRP A 345 2.42 14.70 -6.32
CA TRP A 345 2.24 15.91 -7.13
C TRP A 345 1.00 16.73 -6.71
N SER A 346 -0.10 16.07 -6.39
CA SER A 346 -1.32 16.75 -5.89
C SER A 346 -1.23 17.08 -4.40
N GLY A 347 -0.67 16.19 -3.58
CA GLY A 347 -0.85 16.22 -2.12
C GLY A 347 -2.24 15.77 -1.65
N GLN A 348 -2.99 15.05 -2.49
CA GLN A 348 -4.40 14.67 -2.26
C GLN A 348 -4.62 13.15 -2.37
N PRO A 349 -5.70 12.58 -1.77
CA PRO A 349 -6.03 11.15 -1.85
C PRO A 349 -6.27 10.61 -3.27
N THR A 350 -6.14 9.30 -3.46
CA THR A 350 -6.11 8.62 -4.78
C THR A 350 -7.39 8.92 -5.55
N MET A 351 -8.53 8.81 -4.88
CA MET A 351 -9.83 9.07 -5.52
C MET A 351 -10.07 10.54 -5.82
N VAL A 352 -9.41 11.49 -5.14
CA VAL A 352 -9.46 12.91 -5.52
C VAL A 352 -8.64 13.15 -6.79
N VAL A 353 -7.43 12.56 -6.88
CA VAL A 353 -6.58 12.70 -8.08
C VAL A 353 -7.21 12.01 -9.30
N SER A 354 -7.89 10.89 -9.10
CA SER A 354 -8.61 10.16 -10.16
C SER A 354 -9.73 10.99 -10.83
N ARG A 355 -10.21 12.07 -10.20
CA ARG A 355 -11.12 13.06 -10.82
C ARG A 355 -10.54 13.72 -12.07
N ALA A 356 -9.21 13.81 -12.19
CA ALA A 356 -8.59 14.26 -13.43
C ALA A 356 -8.87 13.32 -14.62
N THR A 357 -8.98 12.02 -14.34
CA THR A 357 -9.18 10.93 -15.30
C THR A 357 -10.64 10.66 -15.60
N PHE A 358 -11.54 10.72 -14.62
CA PHE A 358 -12.96 10.38 -14.79
C PHE A 358 -13.90 11.60 -14.79
N GLY A 359 -13.39 12.77 -14.44
CA GLY A 359 -14.14 14.01 -14.24
C GLY A 359 -14.61 14.17 -12.79
N VAL A 360 -14.85 15.41 -12.36
CA VAL A 360 -15.11 15.75 -10.94
C VAL A 360 -16.33 15.01 -10.38
N ARG A 361 -17.40 14.86 -11.18
CA ARG A 361 -18.62 14.10 -10.83
C ARG A 361 -18.55 12.64 -11.30
N GLY A 362 -18.05 12.40 -12.51
CA GLY A 362 -17.95 11.07 -13.10
C GLY A 362 -17.10 10.08 -12.28
N ASN A 363 -16.14 10.59 -11.52
CA ASN A 363 -15.31 9.80 -10.59
C ASN A 363 -16.09 9.12 -9.45
N VAL A 364 -17.39 9.41 -9.26
CA VAL A 364 -18.21 8.64 -8.31
C VAL A 364 -18.18 7.14 -8.62
N ILE A 365 -18.20 6.75 -9.90
CA ILE A 365 -18.20 5.34 -10.33
C ILE A 365 -16.93 4.60 -9.86
N PRO A 366 -15.70 5.03 -10.19
CA PRO A 366 -14.49 4.39 -9.67
C PRO A 366 -14.31 4.58 -8.16
N THR A 367 -14.93 5.58 -7.52
CA THR A 367 -14.89 5.72 -6.05
C THR A 367 -15.75 4.66 -5.36
N VAL A 368 -16.93 4.33 -5.91
CA VAL A 368 -17.75 3.20 -5.43
C VAL A 368 -17.01 1.87 -5.64
N LEU A 369 -16.39 1.66 -6.81
CA LEU A 369 -15.53 0.49 -7.06
C LEU A 369 -14.39 0.39 -6.05
N ALA A 370 -13.70 1.51 -5.76
CA ALA A 370 -12.64 1.57 -4.77
C ALA A 370 -13.13 1.23 -3.36
N LEU A 371 -14.34 1.68 -2.99
CA LEU A 371 -14.93 1.35 -1.69
C LEU A 371 -15.24 -0.15 -1.61
N ILE A 372 -15.91 -0.73 -2.61
CA ILE A 372 -16.20 -2.17 -2.68
C ILE A 372 -14.91 -2.99 -2.57
N THR A 373 -13.86 -2.59 -3.30
CA THR A 373 -12.54 -3.24 -3.26
C THR A 373 -11.90 -3.19 -1.87
N LYS A 374 -11.96 -2.05 -1.19
CA LYS A 374 -11.41 -1.89 0.17
C LYS A 374 -12.26 -2.63 1.23
N LEU A 375 -13.58 -2.64 1.09
CA LEU A 375 -14.48 -3.42 1.95
C LEU A 375 -14.20 -4.92 1.81
N PHE A 376 -14.11 -5.42 0.57
CA PHE A 376 -13.80 -6.81 0.28
C PHE A 376 -12.44 -7.22 0.86
N TRP A 377 -11.35 -6.58 0.45
CA TRP A 377 -10.00 -6.95 0.91
C TRP A 377 -9.80 -6.73 2.41
N GLY A 378 -10.38 -5.68 3.00
CA GLY A 378 -10.31 -5.47 4.45
C GLY A 378 -10.99 -6.61 5.23
N SER A 379 -12.14 -7.09 4.74
CA SER A 379 -12.87 -8.21 5.34
C SER A 379 -12.10 -9.52 5.21
N VAL A 380 -11.51 -9.75 4.03
CA VAL A 380 -10.65 -10.92 3.77
C VAL A 380 -9.40 -10.90 4.66
N LEU A 381 -8.72 -9.75 4.83
CA LEU A 381 -7.56 -9.59 5.72
C LEU A 381 -7.90 -9.90 7.20
N LEU A 382 -9.09 -9.49 7.67
CA LEU A 382 -9.58 -9.86 9.00
C LEU A 382 -9.86 -11.34 9.12
N TRP A 383 -10.60 -11.91 8.16
CA TRP A 383 -10.90 -13.33 8.09
C TRP A 383 -9.61 -14.19 8.14
N LEU A 384 -8.59 -13.81 7.36
CA LEU A 384 -7.26 -14.42 7.35
C LEU A 384 -6.54 -14.34 8.70
N ALA A 385 -6.62 -13.19 9.38
CA ALA A 385 -5.98 -13.01 10.69
C ALA A 385 -6.65 -13.89 11.76
N GLY A 386 -7.99 -13.99 11.72
CA GLY A 386 -8.76 -14.87 12.58
C GLY A 386 -8.55 -16.37 12.30
N SER A 387 -8.54 -16.78 11.03
CA SER A 387 -8.38 -18.19 10.64
C SER A 387 -6.97 -18.69 10.93
N ALA A 388 -5.92 -17.91 10.60
CA ALA A 388 -4.54 -18.27 10.91
C ALA A 388 -4.29 -18.41 12.41
N ALA A 389 -4.79 -17.47 13.23
CA ALA A 389 -4.67 -17.56 14.68
C ALA A 389 -5.43 -18.77 15.26
N GLY A 390 -6.63 -19.06 14.74
CA GLY A 390 -7.40 -20.25 15.11
C GLY A 390 -6.68 -21.56 14.79
N SER A 391 -6.16 -21.69 13.57
CA SER A 391 -5.40 -22.88 13.14
C SER A 391 -4.10 -23.05 13.92
N LEU A 392 -3.36 -21.97 14.22
CA LEU A 392 -2.11 -22.02 14.99
C LEU A 392 -2.33 -22.33 16.47
N ALA A 393 -3.39 -21.79 17.10
CA ALA A 393 -3.68 -22.09 18.49
C ALA A 393 -4.06 -23.56 18.72
N VAL A 394 -4.76 -24.18 17.77
CA VAL A 394 -5.07 -25.62 17.83
C VAL A 394 -3.83 -26.47 17.50
N SER A 395 -3.07 -26.14 16.45
CA SER A 395 -1.90 -26.94 16.06
C SER A 395 -0.73 -26.84 17.04
N GLY A 396 -0.58 -25.70 17.73
CA GLY A 396 0.37 -25.52 18.84
C GLY A 396 -0.10 -26.10 20.18
N GLY A 397 -1.29 -26.70 20.26
CA GLY A 397 -1.84 -27.27 21.49
C GLY A 397 -2.28 -26.24 22.54
N TRP A 398 -2.36 -24.95 22.18
CA TRP A 398 -2.76 -23.85 23.08
C TRP A 398 -4.28 -23.75 23.27
N ALA A 399 -5.07 -24.30 22.35
CA ALA A 399 -6.53 -24.30 22.41
C ALA A 399 -7.12 -25.62 21.91
N GLN A 400 -8.20 -26.08 22.56
CA GLN A 400 -8.95 -27.28 22.15
C GLN A 400 -9.86 -27.06 20.93
N GLY A 401 -10.01 -25.81 20.46
CA GLY A 401 -10.86 -25.46 19.33
C GLY A 401 -10.55 -24.08 18.76
N ARG A 402 -10.88 -23.87 17.48
CA ARG A 402 -10.50 -22.66 16.71
C ARG A 402 -11.28 -21.40 17.08
N ALA A 403 -12.54 -21.54 17.51
CA ALA A 403 -13.47 -20.41 17.65
C ALA A 403 -12.98 -19.29 18.57
N THR A 404 -12.55 -19.60 19.79
CA THR A 404 -12.05 -18.62 20.76
C THR A 404 -10.79 -17.88 20.27
N PRO A 405 -9.69 -18.55 19.84
CA PRO A 405 -8.53 -17.86 19.30
C PRO A 405 -8.83 -17.05 18.02
N THR A 406 -9.71 -17.54 17.13
CA THR A 406 -10.20 -16.75 15.98
C THR A 406 -10.89 -15.46 16.43
N ALA A 407 -11.82 -15.54 17.39
CA ALA A 407 -12.56 -14.38 17.88
C ALA A 407 -11.65 -13.35 18.59
N VAL A 408 -10.69 -13.82 19.39
CA VAL A 408 -9.71 -12.94 20.06
C VAL A 408 -8.82 -12.24 19.02
N ALA A 409 -8.32 -12.97 18.02
CA ALA A 409 -7.48 -12.40 16.97
C ALA A 409 -8.22 -11.36 16.12
N LEU A 410 -9.50 -11.60 15.78
CA LEU A 410 -10.36 -10.62 15.12
C LEU A 410 -10.54 -9.36 15.96
N LEU A 411 -10.90 -9.50 17.25
CA LEU A 411 -11.08 -8.37 18.15
C LEU A 411 -9.81 -7.51 18.25
N VAL A 412 -8.65 -8.16 18.43
CA VAL A 412 -7.35 -7.48 18.51
C VAL A 412 -7.01 -6.80 17.18
N ALA A 413 -7.19 -7.47 16.04
CA ALA A 413 -6.91 -6.89 14.73
C ALA A 413 -7.79 -5.67 14.43
N ILE A 414 -9.10 -5.77 14.68
CA ILE A 414 -10.06 -4.66 14.52
C ILE A 414 -9.68 -3.47 15.41
N LEU A 415 -9.41 -3.72 16.71
CA LEU A 415 -9.10 -2.65 17.65
C LEU A 415 -7.76 -1.98 17.33
N VAL A 416 -6.70 -2.76 17.11
CA VAL A 416 -5.36 -2.24 16.83
C VAL A 416 -5.35 -1.49 15.50
N ALA A 417 -5.87 -2.08 14.42
CA ALA A 417 -5.88 -1.42 13.12
C ALA A 417 -6.80 -0.19 13.10
N GLY A 418 -7.97 -0.27 13.74
CA GLY A 418 -8.91 0.85 13.88
C GLY A 418 -8.32 2.02 14.64
N VAL A 419 -7.66 1.79 15.79
CA VAL A 419 -6.99 2.84 16.58
C VAL A 419 -5.86 3.50 15.79
N ILE A 420 -5.02 2.72 15.10
CA ILE A 420 -3.92 3.28 14.30
C ILE A 420 -4.46 4.12 13.13
N ALA A 421 -5.47 3.62 12.43
CA ALA A 421 -6.09 4.33 11.31
C ALA A 421 -6.86 5.58 11.75
N PHE A 422 -7.44 5.59 12.96
CA PHE A 422 -8.16 6.72 13.54
C PHE A 422 -7.25 7.94 13.81
N TYR A 423 -6.05 7.71 14.36
CA TYR A 423 -5.07 8.78 14.55
C TYR A 423 -4.43 9.25 13.22
N GLY A 424 -4.33 8.36 12.23
CA GLY A 424 -3.95 8.71 10.87
C GLY A 424 -2.44 8.70 10.60
N TYR A 425 -2.00 9.47 9.61
CA TYR A 425 -0.72 9.28 8.92
C TYR A 425 0.50 9.26 9.84
N ALA A 426 0.56 10.10 10.87
CA ALA A 426 1.72 10.16 11.76
C ALA A 426 1.97 8.82 12.48
N LEU A 427 0.90 8.23 13.04
CA LEU A 427 0.96 6.93 13.68
C LEU A 427 1.15 5.81 12.67
N VAL A 428 0.40 5.82 11.56
CA VAL A 428 0.54 4.86 10.45
C VAL A 428 1.99 4.79 9.97
N ALA A 429 2.64 5.93 9.68
CA ALA A 429 4.01 5.97 9.19
C ALA A 429 5.05 5.49 10.23
N ARG A 430 4.79 5.70 11.52
CA ARG A 430 5.68 5.23 12.60
C ARG A 430 5.51 3.74 12.85
N VAL A 431 4.27 3.25 12.91
CA VAL A 431 3.96 1.82 13.08
C VAL A 431 4.45 1.03 11.88
N GLN A 432 4.20 1.49 10.64
CA GLN A 432 4.62 0.75 9.45
C GLN A 432 6.13 0.57 9.35
N LEU A 433 6.93 1.54 9.80
CA LEU A 433 8.38 1.37 9.89
C LEU A 433 8.77 0.23 10.85
N VAL A 434 8.11 0.14 12.02
CA VAL A 434 8.35 -0.94 13.00
C VAL A 434 7.90 -2.29 12.44
N LEU A 435 6.71 -2.34 11.84
CA LEU A 435 6.18 -3.54 11.20
C LEU A 435 7.04 -3.98 10.01
N THR A 436 7.68 -3.06 9.27
CA THR A 436 8.62 -3.41 8.20
C THR A 436 9.82 -4.17 8.74
N VAL A 437 10.46 -3.64 9.77
CA VAL A 437 11.66 -4.25 10.37
C VAL A 437 11.29 -5.60 10.98
N ALA A 438 10.16 -5.67 11.70
CA ALA A 438 9.66 -6.92 12.25
C ALA A 438 9.36 -7.96 11.15
N SER A 439 8.60 -7.60 10.11
CA SER A 439 8.30 -8.50 8.98
C SER A 439 9.55 -8.94 8.24
N ALA A 440 10.50 -8.05 7.96
CA ALA A 440 11.76 -8.42 7.29
C ALA A 440 12.58 -9.43 8.11
N LEU A 441 12.69 -9.22 9.43
CA LEU A 441 13.34 -10.17 10.34
C LEU A 441 12.60 -11.50 10.40
N LEU A 442 11.26 -11.48 10.46
CA LEU A 442 10.43 -12.69 10.53
C LEU A 442 10.44 -13.49 9.22
N ILE A 443 10.50 -12.83 8.06
CA ILE A 443 10.73 -13.47 6.76
C ILE A 443 12.11 -14.15 6.74
N ALA A 444 13.16 -13.49 7.24
CA ALA A 444 14.50 -14.07 7.31
C ALA A 444 14.55 -15.28 8.27
N VAL A 445 13.90 -15.21 9.43
CA VAL A 445 13.77 -16.33 10.38
C VAL A 445 12.96 -17.48 9.77
N LEU A 446 11.87 -17.19 9.06
CA LEU A 446 11.07 -18.17 8.30
C LEU A 446 11.97 -18.95 7.33
N VAL A 447 12.66 -18.24 6.43
CA VAL A 447 13.54 -18.84 5.41
C VAL A 447 14.66 -19.64 6.08
N ALA A 448 15.33 -19.10 7.10
CA ALA A 448 16.44 -19.79 7.78
C ALA A 448 15.99 -21.08 8.48
N ALA A 449 14.86 -21.07 9.18
CA ALA A 449 14.35 -22.24 9.89
C ALA A 449 13.83 -23.35 8.95
N THR A 450 13.30 -22.96 7.78
CA THR A 450 12.76 -23.88 6.79
C THR A 450 13.79 -24.30 5.72
N TRP A 451 14.94 -23.64 5.64
CA TRP A 451 16.01 -23.91 4.65
C TRP A 451 16.45 -25.38 4.55
N ARG A 452 16.45 -26.13 5.67
CA ARG A 452 16.78 -27.56 5.69
C ARG A 452 15.81 -28.46 4.90
N HIS A 453 14.68 -27.92 4.43
CA HIS A 453 13.67 -28.58 3.60
C HIS A 453 13.72 -28.13 2.14
N VAL A 454 14.71 -27.33 1.74
CA VAL A 454 14.91 -26.91 0.35
C VAL A 454 15.77 -27.96 -0.35
N ASP A 455 15.19 -28.66 -1.31
CA ASP A 455 15.90 -29.54 -2.25
C ASP A 455 15.98 -28.84 -3.60
N LEU A 456 17.06 -28.09 -3.80
CA LEU A 456 17.28 -27.32 -5.01
C LEU A 456 17.51 -28.23 -6.24
N ALA A 457 18.05 -29.44 -6.04
CA ALA A 457 18.28 -30.38 -7.14
C ALA A 457 16.94 -30.91 -7.68
N ARG A 458 16.04 -31.33 -6.79
CA ARG A 458 14.65 -31.69 -7.15
C ARG A 458 13.91 -30.50 -7.77
N ALA A 459 13.98 -29.32 -7.15
CA ALA A 459 13.23 -28.15 -7.62
C ALA A 459 13.68 -27.65 -9.02
N LEU A 460 14.95 -27.83 -9.37
CA LEU A 460 15.49 -27.53 -10.71
C LEU A 460 15.27 -28.65 -11.74
N ALA A 461 14.98 -29.88 -11.31
CA ALA A 461 14.70 -31.02 -12.19
C ALA A 461 13.26 -31.03 -12.75
N VAL A 462 12.38 -30.15 -12.26
CA VAL A 462 11.00 -30.00 -12.74
C VAL A 462 11.02 -29.51 -14.20
N PRO A 463 10.37 -30.23 -15.15
CA PRO A 463 10.32 -29.83 -16.55
C PRO A 463 9.49 -28.55 -16.75
N ASP A 464 9.75 -27.83 -17.85
CA ASP A 464 8.97 -26.64 -18.22
C ASP A 464 7.57 -27.00 -18.72
N ALA A 465 6.58 -26.23 -18.28
CA ALA A 465 5.24 -26.20 -18.87
C ALA A 465 5.20 -25.30 -20.11
N LEU A 466 4.05 -25.26 -20.80
CA LEU A 466 3.81 -24.27 -21.85
C LEU A 466 3.82 -22.85 -21.29
N TRP A 467 4.38 -21.89 -22.03
CA TRP A 467 4.44 -20.46 -21.64
C TRP A 467 3.07 -19.82 -21.35
N THR A 468 1.97 -20.43 -21.83
CA THR A 468 0.60 -20.06 -21.44
C THR A 468 0.36 -20.19 -19.93
N HIS A 469 0.94 -21.19 -19.27
CA HIS A 469 0.89 -21.32 -17.81
C HIS A 469 1.67 -20.21 -17.11
N VAL A 470 2.76 -19.73 -17.71
CA VAL A 470 3.55 -18.60 -17.16
C VAL A 470 2.73 -17.31 -17.21
N VAL A 471 1.98 -17.11 -18.29
CA VAL A 471 1.00 -16.00 -18.39
C VAL A 471 -0.08 -16.17 -17.32
N THR A 472 -0.73 -17.34 -17.20
CA THR A 472 -1.71 -17.64 -16.16
C THR A 472 -1.16 -17.36 -14.76
N GLY A 473 0.07 -17.79 -14.46
CA GLY A 473 0.73 -17.53 -13.19
C GLY A 473 0.97 -16.05 -12.94
N ALA A 474 1.42 -15.30 -13.95
CA ALA A 474 1.58 -13.85 -13.84
C ALA A 474 0.23 -13.12 -13.64
N VAL A 475 -0.85 -13.60 -14.27
CA VAL A 475 -2.21 -13.09 -14.06
C VAL A 475 -2.70 -13.36 -12.64
N LEU A 476 -2.47 -14.55 -12.10
CA LEU A 476 -2.86 -14.91 -10.73
C LEU A 476 -2.10 -14.07 -9.69
N VAL A 477 -0.78 -13.93 -9.85
CA VAL A 477 0.05 -13.05 -9.02
C VAL A 477 -0.42 -11.59 -9.10
N PHE A 478 -0.73 -11.09 -10.30
CA PHE A 478 -1.26 -9.73 -10.48
C PHE A 478 -2.62 -9.52 -9.81
N SER A 479 -3.53 -10.46 -10.01
CA SER A 479 -4.90 -10.42 -9.47
C SER A 479 -4.91 -10.47 -7.95
N TYR A 480 -4.05 -11.32 -7.36
CA TYR A 480 -4.01 -11.50 -5.91
C TYR A 480 -3.26 -10.36 -5.18
N LEU A 481 -2.19 -9.82 -5.77
CA LEU A 481 -1.31 -8.88 -5.05
C LEU A 481 -1.49 -7.41 -5.43
N GLY A 482 -1.72 -7.09 -6.70
CA GLY A 482 -1.66 -5.71 -7.19
C GLY A 482 -2.92 -4.91 -6.95
N LEU A 483 -4.06 -5.53 -7.26
CA LEU A 483 -5.33 -4.82 -7.38
C LEU A 483 -5.96 -4.50 -6.01
N ALA A 484 -5.49 -5.15 -4.94
CA ALA A 484 -5.76 -4.75 -3.55
C ALA A 484 -5.25 -3.33 -3.21
N TRP A 485 -4.16 -2.88 -3.84
CA TRP A 485 -3.44 -1.66 -3.44
C TRP A 485 -3.43 -0.54 -4.48
N ALA A 486 -3.73 -0.83 -5.75
CA ALA A 486 -3.70 0.13 -6.85
C ALA A 486 -4.46 1.45 -6.56
N MET A 487 -5.61 1.38 -5.87
CA MET A 487 -6.47 2.52 -5.52
C MET A 487 -6.21 3.13 -4.13
N SER A 488 -5.01 2.91 -3.56
CA SER A 488 -4.67 3.24 -2.16
C SER A 488 -3.29 3.90 -1.96
N SER A 489 -2.64 4.36 -3.04
CA SER A 489 -1.24 4.81 -3.03
C SER A 489 -1.04 6.27 -2.62
N ALA A 490 -1.92 7.18 -3.06
CA ALA A 490 -1.74 8.61 -2.87
C ALA A 490 -1.98 9.07 -1.42
N GLU A 491 -2.79 8.34 -0.65
CA GLU A 491 -3.18 8.62 0.73
C GLU A 491 -1.99 8.71 1.71
N VAL A 492 -0.87 8.05 1.38
CA VAL A 492 0.40 8.12 2.12
C VAL A 492 1.48 8.93 1.39
N ALA A 493 1.37 9.06 0.06
CA ALA A 493 2.28 9.83 -0.78
C ALA A 493 2.09 11.35 -0.68
N ARG A 494 0.87 11.79 -0.33
CA ARG A 494 0.53 13.21 -0.12
C ARG A 494 1.39 13.94 0.92
N TYR A 495 1.98 13.19 1.87
CA TYR A 495 2.84 13.68 2.95
C TYR A 495 4.34 13.79 2.59
N GLN A 496 4.71 13.59 1.32
CA GLN A 496 6.10 13.70 0.86
C GLN A 496 6.55 15.16 0.66
N ARG A 497 7.77 15.48 1.09
CA ARG A 497 8.41 16.82 1.01
C ARG A 497 8.32 17.38 -0.42
N PRO A 498 7.94 18.66 -0.61
CA PRO A 498 7.85 19.28 -1.94
C PRO A 498 9.14 19.21 -2.76
N GLY A 499 10.30 19.33 -2.10
CA GLY A 499 11.63 19.24 -2.71
C GLY A 499 12.20 17.82 -2.83
N SER A 500 11.42 16.77 -2.55
CA SER A 500 11.84 15.39 -2.84
C SER A 500 11.43 15.00 -4.27
N SER A 501 12.25 14.23 -4.99
CA SER A 501 11.94 13.81 -6.37
C SER A 501 10.64 13.00 -6.48
N GLY A 502 9.86 13.27 -7.54
CA GLY A 502 8.68 12.51 -7.94
C GLY A 502 8.97 11.05 -8.21
N GLY A 503 9.79 10.79 -9.24
CA GLY A 503 10.15 9.44 -9.68
C GLY A 503 10.81 8.60 -8.58
N ALA A 504 11.62 9.20 -7.70
CA ALA A 504 12.17 8.49 -6.56
C ALA A 504 11.09 7.96 -5.60
N ALA A 505 10.04 8.74 -5.32
CA ALA A 505 8.95 8.30 -4.43
C ALA A 505 8.15 7.15 -5.06
N MET A 506 7.87 7.24 -6.36
CA MET A 506 7.29 6.15 -7.17
C MET A 506 8.12 4.87 -7.06
N LEU A 507 9.42 4.92 -7.38
CA LEU A 507 10.29 3.75 -7.37
C LEU A 507 10.39 3.13 -5.98
N TRP A 508 10.57 3.94 -4.92
CA TRP A 508 10.62 3.42 -3.55
C TRP A 508 9.30 2.79 -3.11
N ALA A 509 8.13 3.29 -3.54
CA ALA A 509 6.85 2.63 -3.29
C ALA A 509 6.75 1.28 -4.02
N THR A 510 7.06 1.26 -5.33
CA THR A 510 7.03 0.04 -6.14
C THR A 510 7.97 -1.03 -5.58
N PHE A 511 9.24 -0.70 -5.29
CA PHE A 511 10.18 -1.67 -4.72
C PHE A 511 9.81 -2.09 -3.29
N GLY A 512 9.32 -1.17 -2.46
CA GLY A 512 8.83 -1.49 -1.11
C GLY A 512 7.71 -2.52 -1.16
N ALA A 513 6.71 -2.28 -2.00
CA ALA A 513 5.58 -3.20 -2.17
C ALA A 513 5.98 -4.52 -2.85
N ALA A 514 6.91 -4.49 -3.80
CA ALA A 514 7.27 -5.64 -4.64
C ALA A 514 8.21 -6.66 -3.97
N VAL A 515 9.18 -6.21 -3.17
CA VAL A 515 10.22 -7.09 -2.61
C VAL A 515 9.65 -8.20 -1.71
N PRO A 516 8.78 -7.94 -0.72
CA PRO A 516 8.24 -8.99 0.14
C PRO A 516 7.47 -10.10 -0.61
N PRO A 517 6.46 -9.80 -1.46
CA PRO A 517 5.76 -10.85 -2.17
C PRO A 517 6.63 -11.52 -3.23
N PHE A 518 7.57 -10.81 -3.89
CA PHE A 518 8.51 -11.49 -4.80
C PHE A 518 9.31 -12.57 -4.06
N VAL A 519 9.87 -12.25 -2.89
CA VAL A 519 10.59 -13.21 -2.05
C VAL A 519 9.67 -14.34 -1.58
N LEU A 520 8.49 -14.02 -1.05
CA LEU A 520 7.59 -15.02 -0.46
C LEU A 520 6.92 -15.93 -1.49
N VAL A 521 6.46 -15.42 -2.64
CA VAL A 521 5.93 -16.26 -3.74
C VAL A 521 7.04 -17.16 -4.29
N SER A 522 8.24 -16.62 -4.54
CA SER A 522 9.37 -17.42 -5.02
C SER A 522 9.75 -18.52 -4.02
N TYR A 523 9.76 -18.21 -2.72
CA TYR A 523 10.14 -19.16 -1.68
C TYR A 523 9.07 -20.24 -1.43
N GLY A 524 7.79 -19.87 -1.49
CA GLY A 524 6.68 -20.82 -1.40
C GLY A 524 6.67 -21.81 -2.55
N GLY A 525 6.93 -21.33 -3.77
CA GLY A 525 7.12 -22.18 -4.96
C GLY A 525 8.32 -23.12 -4.85
N LEU A 526 9.45 -22.62 -4.34
CA LEU A 526 10.66 -23.43 -4.09
C LEU A 526 10.41 -24.54 -3.05
N LEU A 527 9.69 -24.25 -1.97
CA LEU A 527 9.32 -25.25 -0.97
C LEU A 527 8.35 -26.29 -1.52
N ALA A 528 7.32 -25.88 -2.28
CA ALA A 528 6.40 -26.78 -2.94
C ALA A 528 7.10 -27.71 -3.94
N ALA A 529 8.05 -27.18 -4.74
CA ALA A 529 8.88 -27.96 -5.66
C ALA A 529 9.85 -28.92 -4.93
N SER A 530 10.30 -28.57 -3.73
CA SER A 530 11.12 -29.45 -2.87
C SER A 530 10.28 -30.59 -2.26
N HIS A 531 9.01 -30.32 -1.94
CA HIS A 531 8.08 -31.22 -1.27
C HIS A 531 6.73 -31.34 -2.03
N PRO A 532 6.67 -32.03 -3.18
CA PRO A 532 5.45 -32.10 -4.01
C PRO A 532 4.21 -32.61 -3.25
N GLY A 533 4.36 -33.60 -2.37
CA GLY A 533 3.27 -34.12 -1.54
C GLY A 533 2.72 -33.16 -0.48
N LEU A 534 3.33 -31.97 -0.32
CA LEU A 534 2.82 -30.87 0.51
C LEU A 534 2.42 -29.64 -0.32
N ALA A 535 2.57 -29.67 -1.65
CA ALA A 535 2.34 -28.51 -2.51
C ALA A 535 0.89 -28.02 -2.47
N GLU A 536 -0.09 -28.91 -2.63
CA GLU A 536 -1.53 -28.57 -2.54
C GLU A 536 -1.92 -28.03 -1.16
N GLN A 537 -1.30 -28.56 -0.10
CA GLN A 537 -1.54 -28.09 1.26
C GLN A 537 -0.89 -26.72 1.51
N LEU A 538 0.33 -26.49 1.02
CA LEU A 538 0.97 -25.17 1.07
C LEU A 538 0.19 -24.13 0.27
N ALA A 539 -0.48 -24.52 -0.82
CA ALA A 539 -1.34 -23.66 -1.62
C ALA A 539 -2.67 -23.31 -0.90
N SER A 540 -3.31 -24.28 -0.26
CA SER A 540 -4.66 -24.16 0.34
C SER A 540 -4.67 -23.74 1.83
N ASP A 541 -3.64 -24.06 2.60
CA ASP A 541 -3.38 -23.54 3.95
C ASP A 541 -1.86 -23.49 4.18
N PRO A 542 -1.19 -22.38 3.79
CA PRO A 542 0.25 -22.22 3.97
C PRO A 542 0.68 -22.47 5.42
N VAL A 543 -0.13 -22.04 6.38
CA VAL A 543 0.18 -22.09 7.81
C VAL A 543 0.17 -23.54 8.30
N ALA A 544 -0.85 -24.34 7.95
CA ALA A 544 -0.87 -25.77 8.23
C ALA A 544 0.22 -26.53 7.46
N GLY A 545 0.56 -26.12 6.24
CA GLY A 545 1.68 -26.64 5.48
C GLY A 545 3.00 -26.51 6.23
N PHE A 546 3.35 -25.31 6.73
CA PHE A 546 4.55 -25.10 7.53
C PHE A 546 4.58 -25.91 8.84
N VAL A 547 3.44 -26.11 9.50
CA VAL A 547 3.38 -26.99 10.69
C VAL A 547 3.75 -28.44 10.31
N ARG A 548 3.28 -28.94 9.17
CA ARG A 548 3.57 -30.30 8.70
C ARG A 548 4.99 -30.54 8.20
N LEU A 549 5.79 -29.49 7.96
CA LEU A 549 7.23 -29.64 7.73
C LEU A 549 7.98 -30.16 8.98
N GLY A 550 7.32 -30.33 10.13
CA GLY A 550 7.98 -30.84 11.34
C GLY A 550 8.98 -29.83 11.90
N LEU A 551 8.55 -28.57 11.99
CA LEU A 551 9.37 -27.48 12.50
C LEU A 551 9.49 -27.54 14.04
N PRO A 552 10.59 -27.03 14.63
CA PRO A 552 10.79 -27.07 16.07
C PRO A 552 9.63 -26.43 16.85
N GLY A 553 9.29 -26.95 18.03
CA GLY A 553 8.12 -26.51 18.80
C GLY A 553 8.08 -25.02 19.19
N TRP A 554 9.19 -24.30 19.10
CA TRP A 554 9.24 -22.84 19.29
C TRP A 554 8.81 -22.03 18.05
N TYR A 555 8.83 -22.64 16.87
CA TYR A 555 8.61 -21.97 15.58
C TYR A 555 7.19 -21.42 15.32
N PRO A 556 6.09 -22.02 15.83
CA PRO A 556 4.75 -21.46 15.64
C PRO A 556 4.58 -20.03 16.17
N VAL A 557 5.38 -19.59 17.15
CA VAL A 557 5.30 -18.23 17.71
C VAL A 557 5.87 -17.17 16.73
N PRO A 558 7.12 -17.27 16.22
CA PRO A 558 7.57 -16.42 15.11
C PRO A 558 6.64 -16.46 13.90
N LEU A 559 6.08 -17.63 13.54
CA LEU A 559 5.15 -17.76 12.43
C LEU A 559 3.85 -16.98 12.67
N LEU A 560 3.24 -17.11 13.86
CA LEU A 560 2.05 -16.34 14.26
C LEU A 560 2.32 -14.83 14.22
N LEU A 561 3.48 -14.39 14.71
CA LEU A 561 3.87 -12.98 14.66
C LEU A 561 4.03 -12.51 13.21
N ALA A 562 4.64 -13.31 12.32
CA ALA A 562 4.83 -12.94 10.92
C ALA A 562 3.48 -12.76 10.19
N VAL A 563 2.53 -13.67 10.42
CA VAL A 563 1.18 -13.60 9.87
C VAL A 563 0.41 -12.43 10.48
N GLY A 564 0.36 -12.33 11.81
CA GLY A 564 -0.41 -11.31 12.53
C GLY A 564 0.05 -9.89 12.21
N LEU A 565 1.35 -9.62 12.25
CA LEU A 565 1.89 -8.27 12.00
C LEU A 565 1.71 -7.83 10.53
N SER A 566 1.87 -8.74 9.57
CA SER A 566 1.66 -8.41 8.15
C SER A 566 0.19 -8.16 7.81
N LEU A 567 -0.74 -8.95 8.37
CA LEU A 567 -2.18 -8.74 8.18
C LEU A 567 -2.69 -7.49 8.90
N ILE A 568 -2.22 -7.20 10.12
CA ILE A 568 -2.54 -5.95 10.83
C ILE A 568 -1.99 -4.74 10.07
N SER A 569 -0.75 -4.82 9.56
CA SER A 569 -0.15 -3.80 8.70
C SER A 569 -1.03 -3.49 7.47
N ALA A 570 -1.44 -4.53 6.74
CA ALA A 570 -2.31 -4.39 5.59
C ALA A 570 -3.65 -3.75 6.00
N LEU A 571 -4.31 -4.28 7.03
CA LEU A 571 -5.61 -3.80 7.51
C LEU A 571 -5.57 -2.32 7.94
N VAL A 572 -4.50 -1.87 8.60
CA VAL A 572 -4.27 -0.45 8.94
C VAL A 572 -4.36 0.43 7.69
N LEU A 573 -3.64 0.07 6.62
CA LEU A 573 -3.65 0.83 5.37
C LEU A 573 -5.02 0.78 4.69
N THR A 574 -5.67 -0.38 4.69
CA THR A 574 -7.02 -0.54 4.12
C THR A 574 -8.05 0.34 4.82
N MET A 575 -8.12 0.32 6.16
CA MET A 575 -9.07 1.15 6.92
C MET A 575 -8.78 2.65 6.75
N TYR A 576 -7.50 3.06 6.90
CA TYR A 576 -7.07 4.45 6.72
C TYR A 576 -7.39 5.01 5.32
N SER A 577 -7.21 4.18 4.29
CA SER A 577 -7.48 4.52 2.88
C SER A 577 -8.97 4.42 2.52
N ALA A 578 -9.74 3.54 3.17
CA ALA A 578 -11.18 3.43 2.98
C ALA A 578 -11.92 4.68 3.50
N GLY A 579 -11.43 5.29 4.59
CA GLY A 579 -11.92 6.59 5.07
C GLY A 579 -11.89 7.66 3.98
N PHE A 580 -10.73 7.87 3.34
CA PHE A 580 -10.62 8.84 2.23
C PHE A 580 -11.50 8.51 1.02
N THR A 581 -11.73 7.23 0.74
CA THR A 581 -12.65 6.83 -0.33
C THR A 581 -14.11 7.18 0.03
N LEU A 582 -14.49 7.04 1.30
CA LEU A 582 -15.80 7.45 1.80
C LEU A 582 -15.96 8.99 1.77
N ASP A 583 -14.93 9.73 2.20
CA ASP A 583 -14.87 11.20 2.07
C ASP A 583 -15.00 11.63 0.59
N ALA A 584 -14.31 10.94 -0.33
CA ALA A 584 -14.34 11.24 -1.77
C ALA A 584 -15.69 10.97 -2.46
N LEU A 585 -16.56 10.13 -1.88
CA LEU A 585 -17.96 9.96 -2.29
C LEU A 585 -18.85 11.15 -1.86
N GLY A 586 -18.37 12.02 -0.99
CA GLY A 586 -19.10 13.19 -0.48
C GLY A 586 -19.68 13.02 0.92
N VAL A 587 -19.35 11.95 1.64
CA VAL A 587 -19.69 11.81 3.06
C VAL A 587 -18.84 12.80 3.86
N ARG A 588 -19.47 13.73 4.58
CA ARG A 588 -18.78 14.81 5.32
C ARG A 588 -18.99 14.69 6.83
N ILE A 589 -18.44 13.62 7.41
CA ILE A 589 -18.45 13.40 8.87
C ILE A 589 -17.09 13.72 9.54
N GLY A 590 -16.07 14.03 8.73
CA GLY A 590 -14.74 14.44 9.17
C GLY A 590 -13.76 13.27 9.25
N ARG A 591 -12.53 13.52 8.79
CA ARG A 591 -11.42 12.57 8.59
C ARG A 591 -11.43 11.32 9.49
N ARG A 592 -11.29 11.51 10.81
CA ARG A 592 -11.24 10.42 11.80
C ARG A 592 -12.52 9.57 11.87
N TRP A 593 -13.69 10.19 11.71
CA TRP A 593 -14.98 9.50 11.73
C TRP A 593 -15.27 8.79 10.42
N SER A 594 -14.82 9.32 9.27
CA SER A 594 -14.90 8.64 7.98
C SER A 594 -14.09 7.35 7.97
N THR A 595 -12.90 7.34 8.59
CA THR A 595 -12.12 6.11 8.81
C THR A 595 -12.88 5.09 9.68
N VAL A 596 -13.53 5.52 10.77
CA VAL A 596 -14.33 4.61 11.63
C VAL A 596 -15.59 4.11 10.89
N ALA A 597 -16.28 4.97 10.15
CA ALA A 597 -17.47 4.62 9.39
C ALA A 597 -17.19 3.67 8.21
N ALA A 598 -16.01 3.75 7.60
CA ALA A 598 -15.54 2.77 6.63
C ALA A 598 -15.01 1.48 7.29
N GLY A 599 -14.38 1.61 8.46
CA GLY A 599 -13.86 0.49 9.25
C GLY A 599 -14.93 -0.42 9.87
N GLY A 600 -16.09 0.14 10.24
CA GLY A 600 -17.21 -0.62 10.81
C GLY A 600 -17.75 -1.73 9.87
N PRO A 601 -18.09 -1.43 8.61
CA PRO A 601 -18.47 -2.42 7.62
C PRO A 601 -17.37 -3.45 7.33
N ILE A 602 -16.09 -3.04 7.30
CA ILE A 602 -14.94 -3.97 7.17
C ILE A 602 -14.92 -4.95 8.34
N ALA A 603 -15.05 -4.46 9.58
CA ALA A 603 -15.08 -5.28 10.78
C ALA A 603 -16.28 -6.24 10.78
N LEU A 604 -17.47 -5.76 10.47
CA LEU A 604 -18.69 -6.57 10.42
C LEU A 604 -18.60 -7.67 9.37
N ALA A 605 -18.21 -7.34 8.13
CA ALA A 605 -18.08 -8.31 7.05
C ALA A 605 -16.94 -9.30 7.30
N GLY A 606 -15.81 -8.87 7.89
CA GLY A 606 -14.73 -9.77 8.32
C GLY A 606 -15.17 -10.75 9.41
N ILE A 607 -15.97 -10.30 10.39
CA ILE A 607 -16.57 -11.17 11.41
C ILE A 607 -17.56 -12.15 10.77
N VAL A 608 -18.44 -11.69 9.88
CA VAL A 608 -19.40 -12.56 9.18
C VAL A 608 -18.66 -13.64 8.40
N LEU A 609 -17.66 -13.28 7.58
CA LEU A 609 -16.83 -14.25 6.86
C LEU A 609 -16.17 -15.28 7.80
N ALA A 610 -15.70 -14.85 8.98
CA ALA A 610 -15.05 -15.74 9.94
C ALA A 610 -16.01 -16.69 10.68
N LEU A 611 -17.31 -16.41 10.62
CA LEU A 611 -18.36 -17.27 11.15
C LEU A 611 -18.99 -18.16 10.08
N THR A 612 -19.01 -17.73 8.81
CA THR A 612 -19.69 -18.44 7.72
C THR A 612 -18.78 -19.19 6.77
N VAL A 613 -17.49 -18.85 6.68
CA VAL A 613 -16.57 -19.44 5.70
C VAL A 613 -15.33 -20.04 6.38
N THR A 614 -15.19 -21.35 6.22
CA THR A 614 -14.07 -22.15 6.74
C THR A 614 -12.96 -22.38 5.72
N ASP A 615 -13.29 -22.33 4.43
CA ASP A 615 -12.43 -22.83 3.36
C ASP A 615 -11.87 -21.68 2.50
N LEU A 616 -10.53 -21.54 2.54
CA LEU A 616 -9.77 -20.47 1.85
C LEU A 616 -10.16 -20.35 0.38
N ASP A 617 -10.32 -21.49 -0.28
CA ASP A 617 -10.56 -21.62 -1.71
C ASP A 617 -11.75 -20.79 -2.21
N SER A 618 -12.86 -20.88 -1.45
CA SER A 618 -14.13 -20.20 -1.76
C SER A 618 -14.07 -18.68 -1.66
N VAL A 619 -13.16 -18.14 -0.85
CA VAL A 619 -12.97 -16.70 -0.61
C VAL A 619 -11.92 -16.11 -1.55
N VAL A 620 -10.88 -16.89 -1.89
CA VAL A 620 -9.62 -16.37 -2.44
C VAL A 620 -9.47 -16.51 -3.96
N ARG A 621 -10.29 -17.32 -4.64
CA ARG A 621 -10.13 -17.53 -6.10
C ARG A 621 -11.19 -16.84 -6.97
N GLY A 622 -12.48 -17.07 -6.71
CA GLY A 622 -13.55 -16.52 -7.56
C GLY A 622 -13.73 -14.99 -7.43
N VAL A 623 -14.17 -14.52 -6.27
CA VAL A 623 -14.52 -13.11 -6.06
C VAL A 623 -13.35 -12.13 -6.28
N PRO A 624 -12.11 -12.41 -5.84
CA PRO A 624 -10.97 -11.52 -6.10
C PRO A 624 -10.71 -11.34 -7.60
N THR A 625 -10.86 -12.39 -8.41
CA THR A 625 -10.59 -12.36 -9.85
C THR A 625 -11.67 -11.58 -10.60
N ALA A 626 -12.95 -11.81 -10.27
CA ALA A 626 -14.07 -11.02 -10.77
C ALA A 626 -13.90 -9.51 -10.47
N LEU A 627 -13.58 -9.18 -9.21
CA LEU A 627 -13.36 -7.80 -8.76
C LEU A 627 -12.08 -7.19 -9.33
N SER A 628 -11.09 -8.02 -9.68
CA SER A 628 -9.84 -7.59 -10.30
C SER A 628 -10.05 -6.96 -11.68
N VAL A 629 -10.99 -7.47 -12.49
CA VAL A 629 -11.22 -6.96 -13.85
C VAL A 629 -11.53 -5.45 -13.89
N PRO A 630 -12.54 -4.90 -13.20
CA PRO A 630 -12.82 -3.46 -13.23
C PRO A 630 -11.71 -2.61 -12.59
N VAL A 631 -11.00 -3.14 -11.58
CA VAL A 631 -9.87 -2.43 -10.98
C VAL A 631 -8.67 -2.38 -11.94
N ALA A 632 -8.47 -3.41 -12.75
CA ALA A 632 -7.46 -3.45 -13.80
C ALA A 632 -7.77 -2.43 -14.91
N ALA A 633 -9.03 -2.35 -15.35
CA ALA A 633 -9.49 -1.31 -16.28
C ALA A 633 -9.27 0.12 -15.74
N TRP A 634 -9.63 0.37 -14.47
CA TRP A 634 -9.34 1.65 -13.81
C TRP A 634 -7.84 1.94 -13.76
N THR A 635 -7.05 0.93 -13.42
CA THR A 635 -5.59 1.01 -13.28
C THR A 635 -4.93 1.40 -14.61
N GLY A 636 -5.37 0.81 -15.73
CA GLY A 636 -4.90 1.18 -17.06
C GLY A 636 -5.21 2.64 -17.39
N LEU A 637 -6.47 3.06 -17.17
CA LEU A 637 -6.93 4.42 -17.48
C LEU A 637 -6.19 5.49 -16.65
N PHE A 638 -6.10 5.29 -15.34
CA PHE A 638 -5.45 6.22 -14.42
C PHE A 638 -3.93 6.21 -14.57
N GLY A 639 -3.33 5.02 -14.78
CA GLY A 639 -1.90 4.84 -15.01
C GLY A 639 -1.44 5.52 -16.30
N ALA A 640 -2.09 5.25 -17.43
CA ALA A 640 -1.76 5.85 -18.71
C ALA A 640 -1.85 7.39 -18.68
N GLU A 641 -2.87 7.96 -18.02
CA GLU A 641 -2.94 9.42 -17.88
C GLU A 641 -1.91 10.02 -16.95
N THR A 642 -1.51 9.30 -15.90
CA THR A 642 -0.41 9.72 -15.03
C THR A 642 0.91 9.71 -15.80
N MET A 643 1.13 8.71 -16.67
CA MET A 643 2.31 8.61 -17.54
C MET A 643 2.33 9.66 -18.67
N LEU A 644 1.16 10.08 -19.16
CA LEU A 644 1.03 11.11 -20.21
C LEU A 644 1.23 12.55 -19.70
N ARG A 645 1.20 12.78 -18.39
CA ARG A 645 1.35 14.11 -17.79
C ARG A 645 2.80 14.54 -17.71
N VAL A 646 3.04 15.78 -18.13
CA VAL A 646 4.31 16.51 -17.97
C VAL A 646 4.19 17.63 -16.93
N ARG A 647 2.98 17.94 -16.45
CA ARG A 647 2.72 18.92 -15.39
C ARG A 647 2.00 18.31 -14.19
N ARG A 648 2.19 18.94 -13.02
CA ARG A 648 1.50 18.61 -11.77
C ARG A 648 0.00 18.92 -11.89
N PHE A 649 -0.83 18.28 -11.06
CA PHE A 649 -2.28 18.48 -11.03
C PHE A 649 -2.65 19.87 -10.48
N HIS A 650 -3.67 20.51 -11.05
CA HIS A 650 -4.23 21.76 -10.53
C HIS A 650 -5.17 21.47 -9.35
N GLN A 651 -4.61 21.48 -8.14
CA GLN A 651 -5.24 20.86 -6.97
C GLN A 651 -6.63 21.41 -6.61
N PRO A 652 -6.88 22.75 -6.64
CA PRO A 652 -8.20 23.29 -6.27
C PRO A 652 -9.31 22.78 -7.19
N SER A 653 -9.04 22.64 -8.49
CA SER A 653 -10.03 22.15 -9.46
C SER A 653 -10.36 20.66 -9.33
N LEU A 654 -9.63 19.89 -8.53
CA LEU A 654 -10.03 18.50 -8.20
C LEU A 654 -11.14 18.44 -7.14
N LEU A 655 -11.47 19.57 -6.49
CA LEU A 655 -12.47 19.64 -5.41
C LEU A 655 -13.79 20.30 -5.83
N VAL A 656 -13.80 21.06 -6.92
CA VAL A 656 -14.95 21.86 -7.38
C VAL A 656 -15.26 21.64 -8.86
N SER A 657 -16.54 21.60 -9.21
CA SER A 657 -17.01 21.60 -10.60
C SER A 657 -16.76 22.95 -11.28
N GLY A 658 -16.51 22.94 -12.58
CA GLY A 658 -16.29 24.16 -13.38
C GLY A 658 -14.84 24.70 -13.37
N GLY A 659 -13.90 23.96 -12.78
CA GLY A 659 -12.47 24.24 -12.89
C GLY A 659 -11.82 23.59 -14.12
N VAL A 660 -10.49 23.40 -14.06
CA VAL A 660 -9.66 22.80 -15.12
C VAL A 660 -10.13 21.39 -15.55
N TYR A 661 -10.71 20.63 -14.63
CA TYR A 661 -11.19 19.28 -14.89
C TYR A 661 -12.71 19.29 -15.17
N PRO A 662 -13.18 18.68 -16.27
CA PRO A 662 -14.60 18.62 -16.58
C PRO A 662 -15.35 17.74 -15.56
N ASP A 663 -16.65 17.96 -15.40
CA ASP A 663 -17.47 17.15 -14.49
C ASP A 663 -17.52 15.67 -14.90
N TRP A 664 -17.50 15.38 -16.21
CA TRP A 664 -17.62 14.03 -16.76
C TRP A 664 -16.60 13.79 -17.86
N ARG A 665 -15.95 12.63 -17.84
CA ARG A 665 -15.09 12.16 -18.94
C ARG A 665 -15.65 10.87 -19.55
N TRP A 666 -16.71 11.04 -20.34
CA TRP A 666 -17.50 9.96 -20.95
C TRP A 666 -16.68 8.91 -21.69
N LEU A 667 -15.60 9.31 -22.39
CA LEU A 667 -14.68 8.36 -23.04
C LEU A 667 -14.06 7.38 -22.02
N ASN A 668 -13.47 7.90 -20.94
CA ASN A 668 -12.80 7.09 -19.93
C ASN A 668 -13.81 6.28 -19.09
N LEU A 669 -14.99 6.84 -18.81
CA LEU A 669 -16.08 6.15 -18.10
C LEU A 669 -16.68 5.01 -18.94
N GLY A 670 -16.98 5.29 -20.21
CA GLY A 670 -17.46 4.29 -21.17
C GLY A 670 -16.43 3.17 -21.35
N MET A 671 -15.14 3.51 -21.41
CA MET A 671 -14.07 2.52 -21.48
C MET A 671 -13.91 1.71 -20.19
N LEU A 672 -14.05 2.33 -19.01
CA LEU A 672 -14.04 1.60 -17.73
C LEU A 672 -15.09 0.50 -17.75
N VAL A 673 -16.32 0.82 -18.18
CA VAL A 673 -17.40 -0.17 -18.32
C VAL A 673 -17.08 -1.19 -19.42
N ALA A 674 -16.72 -0.76 -20.63
CA ALA A 674 -16.49 -1.66 -21.77
C ALA A 674 -15.32 -2.63 -21.53
N ALA A 675 -14.20 -2.16 -20.98
CA ALA A 675 -13.07 -3.00 -20.61
C ALA A 675 -13.41 -3.96 -19.46
N SER A 676 -14.24 -3.55 -18.50
CA SER A 676 -14.75 -4.43 -17.44
C SER A 676 -15.61 -5.56 -18.01
N VAL A 677 -16.57 -5.22 -18.88
CA VAL A 677 -17.43 -6.17 -19.58
C VAL A 677 -16.58 -7.17 -20.38
N ILE A 678 -15.70 -6.69 -21.27
CA ILE A 678 -14.84 -7.56 -22.08
C ILE A 678 -13.96 -8.47 -21.21
N GLY A 679 -13.39 -7.95 -20.11
CA GLY A 679 -12.55 -8.75 -19.23
C GLY A 679 -13.33 -9.80 -18.44
N LEU A 680 -14.55 -9.52 -17.96
CA LEU A 680 -15.40 -10.50 -17.27
C LEU A 680 -15.87 -11.62 -18.22
N GLY A 681 -15.96 -11.34 -19.52
CA GLY A 681 -16.16 -12.36 -20.55
C GLY A 681 -14.97 -13.30 -20.77
N LEU A 682 -13.79 -12.95 -20.26
CA LEU A 682 -12.49 -13.63 -20.43
C LEU A 682 -11.83 -14.02 -19.09
N VAL A 683 -12.65 -14.12 -18.04
CA VAL A 683 -12.33 -14.67 -16.71
C VAL A 683 -13.27 -15.84 -16.44
N SER A 684 -12.86 -16.80 -15.63
CA SER A 684 -13.69 -17.91 -15.16
C SER A 684 -13.65 -18.04 -13.64
N SER A 685 -14.72 -18.61 -13.09
CA SER A 685 -14.90 -18.79 -11.66
C SER A 685 -15.67 -20.08 -11.38
N ASP A 686 -15.22 -20.82 -10.39
CA ASP A 686 -15.88 -22.04 -9.91
C ASP A 686 -17.10 -21.74 -9.00
N LEU A 687 -17.32 -20.46 -8.67
CA LEU A 687 -18.45 -20.05 -7.82
C LEU A 687 -19.76 -20.10 -8.63
N PRO A 688 -20.80 -20.86 -8.21
CA PRO A 688 -22.02 -21.06 -9.01
C PRO A 688 -22.74 -19.78 -9.42
N TRP A 689 -22.65 -18.72 -8.60
CA TRP A 689 -23.27 -17.42 -8.86
C TRP A 689 -22.42 -16.49 -9.76
N LEU A 690 -21.17 -16.87 -10.05
CA LEU A 690 -20.29 -16.26 -11.05
C LEU A 690 -20.18 -17.11 -12.33
N ALA A 691 -20.92 -18.23 -12.45
CA ALA A 691 -20.91 -19.09 -13.65
C ALA A 691 -21.43 -18.42 -14.95
N TRP A 692 -21.81 -17.13 -14.91
CA TRP A 692 -22.07 -16.28 -16.07
C TRP A 692 -20.78 -15.65 -16.65
N GLU A 693 -19.67 -15.63 -15.92
CA GLU A 693 -18.35 -15.22 -16.40
C GLU A 693 -17.85 -16.15 -17.52
N GLY A 694 -16.82 -15.74 -18.26
CA GLY A 694 -16.28 -16.56 -19.36
C GLY A 694 -17.24 -16.66 -20.55
N TYR A 695 -18.22 -15.76 -20.64
CA TYR A 695 -19.22 -15.78 -21.70
C TYR A 695 -18.63 -15.48 -23.09
N LEU A 696 -17.49 -14.76 -23.18
CA LEU A 696 -16.78 -14.59 -24.46
C LEU A 696 -15.98 -15.84 -24.82
N PHE A 697 -15.38 -16.54 -23.84
CA PHE A 697 -14.80 -17.87 -24.12
C PHE A 697 -15.86 -18.83 -24.67
N ARG A 698 -17.03 -18.93 -24.01
CA ARG A 698 -18.16 -19.74 -24.50
C ARG A 698 -18.65 -19.32 -25.89
N LEU A 699 -18.73 -18.03 -26.17
CA LEU A 699 -19.10 -17.50 -27.50
C LEU A 699 -18.08 -17.87 -28.59
N LEU A 700 -16.80 -18.00 -28.22
CA LEU A 700 -15.70 -18.42 -29.10
C LEU A 700 -15.53 -19.95 -29.18
N GLY A 701 -16.37 -20.73 -28.51
CA GLY A 701 -16.24 -22.19 -28.44
C GLY A 701 -15.07 -22.69 -27.58
N ILE A 702 -14.51 -21.82 -26.74
CA ILE A 702 -13.42 -22.14 -25.81
C ILE A 702 -14.02 -22.51 -24.45
N ASP A 703 -13.57 -23.61 -23.87
CA ASP A 703 -13.94 -24.00 -22.50
C ASP A 703 -13.35 -23.00 -21.49
N PRO A 704 -14.16 -22.28 -20.69
CA PRO A 704 -13.67 -21.37 -19.66
C PRO A 704 -12.85 -22.04 -18.55
N GLN A 705 -12.93 -23.37 -18.39
CA GLN A 705 -12.24 -24.11 -17.33
C GLN A 705 -11.00 -24.89 -17.80
N ALA A 706 -10.64 -24.80 -19.09
CA ALA A 706 -9.47 -25.50 -19.64
C ALA A 706 -8.54 -24.57 -20.44
N GLY A 707 -7.24 -24.88 -20.42
CA GLY A 707 -6.22 -24.21 -21.22
C GLY A 707 -6.20 -22.68 -21.04
N ILE A 708 -6.52 -21.94 -22.09
CA ILE A 708 -6.57 -20.46 -22.04
C ILE A 708 -7.81 -19.93 -21.29
N GLY A 709 -8.89 -20.72 -21.17
CA GLY A 709 -10.07 -20.32 -20.39
C GLY A 709 -9.73 -20.06 -18.92
N ALA A 710 -9.06 -21.04 -18.30
CA ALA A 710 -8.61 -20.99 -16.91
C ALA A 710 -7.48 -19.97 -16.64
N SER A 711 -6.97 -19.27 -17.68
CA SER A 711 -5.87 -18.31 -17.52
C SER A 711 -6.27 -16.98 -16.87
N ASN A 712 -7.58 -16.69 -16.81
CA ASN A 712 -8.14 -15.42 -16.32
C ASN A 712 -7.58 -14.16 -17.03
N ILE A 713 -7.12 -14.34 -18.28
CA ILE A 713 -6.48 -13.30 -19.11
C ILE A 713 -7.33 -12.03 -19.27
N GLY A 714 -8.64 -12.10 -19.06
CA GLY A 714 -9.56 -10.95 -19.02
C GLY A 714 -9.13 -9.83 -18.07
N VAL A 715 -8.44 -10.12 -16.98
CA VAL A 715 -7.84 -9.10 -16.08
C VAL A 715 -6.76 -8.29 -16.81
N ILE A 716 -5.90 -8.96 -17.59
CA ILE A 716 -4.85 -8.31 -18.40
C ILE A 716 -5.44 -7.61 -19.62
N VAL A 717 -6.47 -8.17 -20.25
CA VAL A 717 -7.21 -7.53 -21.35
C VAL A 717 -7.85 -6.23 -20.87
N ALA A 718 -8.51 -6.24 -19.71
CA ALA A 718 -9.09 -5.05 -19.09
C ALA A 718 -8.02 -3.98 -18.78
N LEU A 719 -6.87 -4.38 -18.22
CA LEU A 719 -5.71 -3.49 -18.01
C LEU A 719 -5.23 -2.86 -19.31
N ALA A 720 -5.00 -3.68 -20.34
CA ALA A 720 -4.46 -3.24 -21.63
C ALA A 720 -5.44 -2.30 -22.36
N LEU A 721 -6.73 -2.65 -22.39
CA LEU A 721 -7.79 -1.80 -22.93
C LEU A 721 -7.87 -0.46 -22.19
N GLY A 722 -7.80 -0.48 -20.85
CA GLY A 722 -7.75 0.74 -20.04
C GLY A 722 -6.50 1.59 -20.33
N LEU A 723 -5.34 0.97 -20.51
CA LEU A 723 -4.06 1.64 -20.77
C LEU A 723 -4.01 2.27 -22.17
N LEU A 724 -4.50 1.56 -23.20
CA LEU A 724 -4.46 2.02 -24.59
C LEU A 724 -5.38 3.22 -24.83
N THR A 725 -6.50 3.33 -24.12
CA THR A 725 -7.50 4.38 -24.40
C THR A 725 -7.00 5.81 -24.19
N PRO A 726 -6.31 6.17 -23.09
CA PRO A 726 -5.73 7.50 -22.94
C PRO A 726 -4.56 7.76 -23.89
N LEU A 727 -3.76 6.73 -24.22
CA LEU A 727 -2.66 6.82 -25.17
C LEU A 727 -3.17 7.19 -26.58
N VAL A 728 -4.21 6.51 -27.06
CA VAL A 728 -4.78 6.72 -28.40
C VAL A 728 -5.68 7.96 -28.46
N ALA A 729 -6.58 8.16 -27.49
CA ALA A 729 -7.66 9.14 -27.58
C ALA A 729 -7.67 10.19 -26.44
N GLY A 730 -7.01 9.93 -25.30
CA GLY A 730 -6.99 10.84 -24.14
C GLY A 730 -5.90 11.91 -24.16
N SER A 731 -4.81 11.74 -24.90
CA SER A 731 -3.64 12.62 -24.90
C SER A 731 -3.97 14.11 -25.14
N ARG A 732 -4.91 14.41 -26.06
CA ARG A 732 -5.39 15.78 -26.30
C ARG A 732 -6.16 16.36 -25.10
N ALA A 733 -6.91 15.54 -24.37
CA ALA A 733 -7.64 15.98 -23.18
C ALA A 733 -6.70 16.26 -22.00
N VAL A 734 -5.67 15.42 -21.81
CA VAL A 734 -4.61 15.66 -20.81
C VAL A 734 -3.89 16.99 -21.09
N ARG A 735 -3.45 17.23 -22.33
CA ARG A 735 -2.79 18.49 -22.71
C ARG A 735 -3.67 19.72 -22.48
N ARG A 736 -4.98 19.65 -22.78
CA ARG A 736 -5.93 20.74 -22.49
C ARG A 736 -6.05 21.05 -20.99
N GLN A 737 -6.05 20.02 -20.14
CA GLN A 737 -6.03 20.22 -18.68
C GLN A 737 -4.72 20.87 -18.22
N GLU A 738 -3.58 20.46 -18.79
CA GLU A 738 -2.26 21.03 -18.46
C GLU A 738 -2.06 22.47 -18.97
N GLN A 739 -2.81 22.87 -20.00
CA GLN A 739 -2.90 24.24 -20.51
C GLN A 739 -3.85 25.10 -19.68
N GLY A 740 -5.01 24.58 -19.28
CA GLY A 740 -5.94 25.30 -18.39
C GLY A 740 -5.47 25.42 -16.93
N ALA A 741 -4.47 24.62 -16.54
CA ALA A 741 -3.75 24.70 -15.27
C ALA A 741 -2.53 25.65 -15.29
N ALA A 742 -2.27 26.29 -16.43
CA ALA A 742 -1.14 27.18 -16.69
C ALA A 742 -1.53 28.64 -16.46
#